data_AF-A0A5C8U4I6-F1
#
_entry.id   AF-A0A5C8U4I6-F1
#
_cell.length_a   1.000
_cell.length_b   1.000
_cell.length_c   1.000
_cell.angle_alpha   90.00
_cell.angle_beta   90.00
_cell.angle_gamma   90.00
#
_symmetry.space_group_name_H-M   'P 1'
#
loop_
_entity.id
_entity.type
_entity.pdbx_description
1 polymer ?
#
loop_
_entity_poly.entity_id
_entity_poly.type
_entity_poly.pdbx_seq_one_letter_code
_entity_poly.pdbx_strand_id
1 'polypeptide(L)'
;MAGNRMTRQMPDRLVDGASSYSLHAFPPILPPDDPRWKRCRFAPGHTTANQRGYGATWTIDGERLLLTSFGGSVDIGWPAQGRVQIQMRDVHEVDGPIPATWISGDLFGASVECIADPYREHVPCRFRVFRVVSGRVIAAATFENEEHITDIDFAYVMAERTASHFRTSRCVALRIANPPVPGLADGLAMVSETAPSQLADLLWQAGAADLPVLISALPHAIEADVARWIAYALGRIGPDADVAIPALLDMLRRAQDKNVLKAAAYALGGIGAAVAPRLATVVALLERRCGHATTDQVGTLIRQLRPMAAEAVKPLIDALLITREPATRYQIAYALGKIGASAVPPLVTVLGGASDQQRIGIARALEEIGPDARAALAGLLDALEATQDDRLRRAIAEALAAIGLRARVSLEPMRATFRQTADRDVMIALAAAMATLGCDAVEPLMQDFVDAHSASSRVALARALGSVGTSAASAAVLLAEAAETSRDGDLIVELADALLKIGAPASRTATVQVAALRTMRDAYDVERMLGRMVPGVVPSASAIGDLTTLLHEWSHRPFGRRMADLLGAMGNAAYEPLLSALAAAPPEQARVLIVHALGRIGATAAAAIDDVMDALSKAASDQVRLQIIDDLRRLGKPNSGHLYSLIVAFDKSSFLPVLWRLGLVLAEIGSPALAPLIERLKATHDADRQRAIGNALGRLGTKAADAIPVIQSVMQSTSDTETRKTLAGALRQIAVMPN
;
A
#
# COMPACT_ATOMS: atom_id res chain seq x y z
N MET A 1 5.86 -0.86 -13.80
CA MET A 1 5.79 -1.28 -12.39
C MET A 1 6.59 -2.55 -12.21
N ALA A 2 7.80 -2.43 -11.69
CA ALA A 2 8.55 -3.49 -11.01
C ALA A 2 9.43 -2.72 -10.04
N GLY A 3 8.91 -2.50 -8.84
CA GLY A 3 9.67 -1.83 -7.78
C GLY A 3 10.91 -2.66 -7.51
N ASN A 4 12.07 -2.01 -7.52
CA ASN A 4 13.32 -2.57 -7.01
C ASN A 4 13.12 -2.87 -5.50
N ARG A 5 12.51 -4.01 -5.17
CA ARG A 5 12.64 -4.62 -3.85
C ARG A 5 14.12 -4.96 -3.71
N MET A 6 14.87 -4.16 -2.96
CA MET A 6 16.21 -4.54 -2.51
C MET A 6 16.13 -5.95 -1.91
N THR A 7 16.97 -6.85 -2.39
CA THR A 7 16.97 -8.26 -2.02
C THR A 7 17.44 -8.41 -0.56
N ARG A 8 16.61 -9.00 0.31
CA ARG A 8 16.95 -9.35 1.72
C ARG A 8 18.00 -10.48 1.74
N GLN A 9 19.02 -10.39 2.60
CA GLN A 9 20.00 -11.48 2.81
C GLN A 9 19.31 -12.63 3.57
N MET A 10 19.62 -13.89 3.28
CA MET A 10 19.17 -15.02 4.11
C MET A 10 20.06 -15.11 5.36
N PRO A 11 19.54 -14.89 6.57
CA PRO A 11 20.32 -14.95 7.80
C PRO A 11 20.67 -16.41 8.18
N ASP A 12 21.76 -16.59 8.92
CA ASP A 12 22.05 -17.87 9.58
C ASP A 12 20.96 -18.16 10.62
N ARG A 13 20.68 -19.43 10.89
CA ARG A 13 19.72 -19.84 11.92
C ARG A 13 20.47 -20.17 13.21
N LEU A 14 20.03 -19.66 14.35
CA LEU A 14 20.50 -20.05 15.68
C LEU A 14 19.35 -20.67 16.47
N VAL A 15 19.55 -21.89 16.95
CA VAL A 15 18.61 -22.60 17.82
C VAL A 15 19.10 -22.52 19.27
N ASP A 16 18.23 -22.05 20.17
CA ASP A 16 18.47 -21.99 21.60
C ASP A 16 17.28 -22.65 22.31
N GLY A 17 17.46 -23.87 22.79
CA GLY A 17 16.38 -24.71 23.32
C GLY A 17 15.27 -24.97 22.28
N ALA A 18 14.03 -24.59 22.60
CA ALA A 18 12.89 -24.71 21.69
C ALA A 18 12.70 -23.51 20.74
N SER A 19 13.51 -22.46 20.89
CA SER A 19 13.38 -21.22 20.13
C SER A 19 14.39 -21.14 18.99
N SER A 20 13.93 -20.60 17.86
CA SER A 20 14.76 -20.37 16.67
C SER A 20 14.87 -18.88 16.39
N TYR A 21 16.09 -18.45 16.09
CA TYR A 21 16.45 -17.07 15.80
C TYR A 21 17.16 -16.96 14.45
N SER A 22 16.91 -15.87 13.74
CA SER A 22 17.64 -15.45 12.56
C SER A 22 18.81 -14.56 12.99
N LEU A 23 20.04 -14.99 12.74
CA LEU A 23 21.26 -14.26 13.08
C LEU A 23 21.58 -13.19 12.04
N HIS A 24 21.77 -11.96 12.51
CA HIS A 24 22.20 -10.83 11.66
C HIS A 24 23.72 -10.74 11.50
N ALA A 25 24.47 -11.26 12.46
CA ALA A 25 25.91 -11.46 12.34
C ALA A 25 26.17 -12.85 11.78
N PHE A 26 26.94 -12.93 10.71
CA PHE A 26 27.30 -14.16 10.03
C PHE A 26 28.58 -14.74 10.62
N PRO A 27 28.51 -15.70 11.56
CA PRO A 27 29.73 -16.19 12.17
C PRO A 27 30.53 -16.98 11.12
N PRO A 28 31.86 -16.95 11.17
CA PRO A 28 32.68 -17.72 10.25
C PRO A 28 32.56 -19.21 10.59
N ILE A 29 32.33 -20.06 9.58
CA ILE A 29 32.19 -21.51 9.78
C ILE A 29 33.51 -22.19 10.16
N LEU A 30 34.65 -21.55 9.91
CA LEU A 30 36.00 -21.98 10.31
C LEU A 30 36.73 -20.82 11.02
N PRO A 31 37.76 -21.10 11.83
CA PRO A 31 38.66 -20.07 12.35
C PRO A 31 39.24 -19.19 11.25
N PRO A 32 39.56 -17.91 11.53
CA PRO A 32 40.39 -17.10 10.64
C PRO A 32 41.67 -17.85 10.28
N ASP A 33 42.06 -17.79 9.00
CA ASP A 33 43.27 -18.43 8.45
C ASP A 33 43.32 -19.96 8.42
N ASP A 34 42.20 -20.66 8.72
CA ASP A 34 42.15 -22.12 8.58
C ASP A 34 42.38 -22.53 7.11
N PRO A 35 43.37 -23.40 6.80
CA PRO A 35 43.70 -23.77 5.43
C PRO A 35 42.54 -24.42 4.66
N ARG A 36 41.52 -24.94 5.37
CA ARG A 36 40.31 -25.51 4.79
C ARG A 36 39.37 -24.46 4.19
N TRP A 37 39.56 -23.17 4.47
CA TRP A 37 38.87 -22.10 3.71
C TRP A 37 39.09 -22.21 2.20
N LYS A 38 40.21 -22.79 1.76
CA LYS A 38 40.47 -23.06 0.33
C LYS A 38 39.49 -24.08 -0.29
N ARG A 39 38.89 -24.96 0.53
CA ARG A 39 37.84 -25.91 0.13
C ARG A 39 36.45 -25.25 0.10
N CYS A 40 36.29 -24.09 0.75
CA CYS A 40 35.04 -23.34 0.91
C CYS A 40 34.80 -22.31 -0.20
N ARG A 41 35.00 -22.67 -1.48
CA ARG A 41 34.75 -21.78 -2.63
C ARG A 41 33.29 -21.86 -3.10
N PHE A 42 32.38 -21.31 -2.30
CA PHE A 42 30.94 -21.36 -2.59
C PHE A 42 30.54 -20.41 -3.73
N ALA A 43 29.63 -20.88 -4.58
CA ALA A 43 29.06 -20.07 -5.66
C ALA A 43 28.05 -19.04 -5.08
N PRO A 44 28.12 -17.76 -5.46
CA PRO A 44 27.14 -16.75 -5.06
C PRO A 44 25.73 -17.11 -5.54
N GLY A 45 24.71 -16.81 -4.73
CA GLY A 45 23.30 -17.04 -5.09
C GLY A 45 22.73 -16.01 -6.09
N HIS A 46 21.51 -16.25 -6.58
CA HIS A 46 20.80 -15.38 -7.54
C HIS A 46 20.33 -14.01 -6.99
N THR A 47 20.76 -13.61 -5.79
CA THR A 47 20.46 -12.30 -5.22
C THR A 47 21.74 -11.67 -4.71
N THR A 48 21.89 -10.34 -4.81
CA THR A 48 23.02 -9.59 -4.24
C THR A 48 23.14 -9.73 -2.72
N ALA A 49 22.14 -10.34 -2.10
CA ALA A 49 21.99 -10.46 -0.67
C ALA A 49 22.73 -11.68 -0.08
N ASN A 50 23.02 -12.73 -0.86
CA ASN A 50 23.77 -13.91 -0.36
C ASN A 50 25.16 -14.02 -1.01
N GLN A 51 26.01 -13.00 -0.80
CA GLN A 51 27.36 -12.97 -1.38
C GLN A 51 28.30 -14.08 -0.84
N ARG A 52 27.99 -14.69 0.32
CA ARG A 52 28.80 -15.78 0.91
C ARG A 52 28.62 -17.13 0.23
N GLY A 53 27.51 -17.34 -0.51
CA GLY A 53 27.23 -18.60 -1.21
C GLY A 53 26.76 -19.79 -0.34
N TYR A 54 26.55 -19.59 0.96
CA TYR A 54 26.04 -20.59 1.91
C TYR A 54 25.21 -19.97 3.04
N GLY A 55 24.42 -20.80 3.75
CA GLY A 55 23.79 -20.46 5.04
C GLY A 55 24.08 -21.52 6.10
N ALA A 56 24.14 -21.14 7.37
CA ALA A 56 24.47 -22.04 8.48
C ALA A 56 23.38 -22.13 9.56
N THR A 57 23.33 -23.27 10.25
CA THR A 57 22.53 -23.51 11.45
C THR A 57 23.44 -23.77 12.63
N TRP A 58 23.26 -22.95 13.66
CA TRP A 58 23.97 -22.95 14.92
C TRP A 58 23.03 -23.42 16.03
N THR A 59 23.57 -24.05 17.06
CA THR A 59 22.81 -24.45 18.26
C THR A 59 23.59 -24.08 19.52
N ILE A 60 22.89 -23.64 20.55
CA ILE A 60 23.47 -23.49 21.90
C ILE A 60 23.11 -24.73 22.71
N ASP A 61 24.14 -25.47 23.14
CA ASP A 61 24.01 -26.62 24.03
C ASP A 61 24.76 -26.35 25.33
N GLY A 62 24.03 -26.29 26.45
CA GLY A 62 24.51 -25.73 27.71
C GLY A 62 24.96 -24.28 27.54
N GLU A 63 26.26 -24.02 27.66
CA GLU A 63 26.87 -22.70 27.43
C GLU A 63 27.73 -22.66 26.17
N ARG A 64 27.67 -23.67 25.30
CA ARG A 64 28.55 -23.75 24.12
C ARG A 64 27.78 -23.47 22.84
N LEU A 65 28.34 -22.61 22.00
CA LEU A 65 27.89 -22.38 20.64
C LEU A 65 28.46 -23.47 19.73
N LEU A 66 27.56 -24.19 19.05
CA LEU A 66 27.89 -25.30 18.16
C LEU A 66 27.42 -24.99 16.74
N LEU A 67 28.29 -25.21 15.76
CA LEU A 67 27.88 -25.28 14.35
C LEU A 67 27.28 -26.66 14.10
N THR A 68 26.00 -26.73 13.74
CA THR A 68 25.27 -27.99 13.57
C THR A 68 25.04 -28.37 12.12
N SER A 69 24.91 -27.40 11.24
CA SER A 69 24.92 -27.62 9.80
C SER A 69 25.29 -26.33 9.07
N PHE A 70 25.76 -26.46 7.84
CA PHE A 70 25.71 -25.37 6.87
C PHE A 70 25.49 -25.98 5.49
N GLY A 71 24.87 -25.22 4.59
CA GLY A 71 24.53 -25.64 3.25
C GLY A 71 24.91 -24.58 2.22
N GLY A 72 25.70 -24.98 1.24
CA GLY A 72 26.13 -24.15 0.12
C GLY A 72 26.53 -25.02 -1.08
N SER A 73 26.55 -24.42 -2.28
CA SER A 73 26.98 -25.12 -3.50
C SER A 73 28.35 -24.62 -3.94
N VAL A 74 29.22 -25.53 -4.36
CA VAL A 74 30.50 -25.22 -5.00
C VAL A 74 30.45 -25.59 -6.48
N ASP A 75 30.97 -24.72 -7.32
CA ASP A 75 31.16 -25.00 -8.75
C ASP A 75 32.40 -25.90 -8.91
N ILE A 76 32.21 -27.08 -9.51
CA ILE A 76 33.32 -27.96 -9.86
C ILE A 76 33.78 -27.65 -11.29
N GLY A 77 35.07 -27.35 -11.42
CA GLY A 77 35.73 -27.13 -12.71
C GLY A 77 35.89 -28.43 -13.52
N TRP A 78 36.30 -28.29 -14.78
CA TRP A 78 36.45 -29.39 -15.75
C TRP A 78 37.32 -30.56 -15.23
N PRO A 79 37.00 -31.84 -15.53
CA PRO A 79 36.06 -32.32 -16.55
C PRO A 79 34.61 -32.51 -16.09
N ALA A 80 34.32 -32.36 -14.80
CA ALA A 80 32.96 -32.48 -14.29
C ALA A 80 32.31 -31.08 -14.21
N GLN A 81 31.45 -30.73 -15.17
CA GLN A 81 30.67 -29.49 -15.11
C GLN A 81 29.41 -29.70 -14.24
N GLY A 82 29.29 -28.92 -13.16
CA GLY A 82 28.10 -28.94 -12.29
C GLY A 82 28.29 -28.19 -10.96
N ARG A 83 27.20 -28.07 -10.19
CA ARG A 83 27.21 -27.60 -8.80
C ARG A 83 27.08 -28.78 -7.86
N VAL A 84 28.00 -28.93 -6.92
CA VAL A 84 27.91 -29.94 -5.86
C VAL A 84 27.51 -29.26 -4.56
N GLN A 85 26.58 -29.86 -3.84
CA GLN A 85 26.24 -29.42 -2.48
C GLN A 85 27.35 -29.86 -1.54
N ILE A 86 27.92 -28.91 -0.81
CA ILE A 86 28.93 -29.15 0.22
C ILE A 86 28.25 -29.14 1.58
N GLN A 87 28.54 -30.15 2.40
CA GLN A 87 27.99 -30.35 3.73
C GLN A 87 29.08 -30.35 4.81
N MET A 88 28.68 -30.51 6.08
CA MET A 88 29.58 -30.51 7.24
C MET A 88 30.80 -31.43 7.07
N ARG A 89 30.59 -32.66 6.57
CA ARG A 89 31.66 -33.65 6.37
C ARG A 89 32.75 -33.19 5.44
N ASP A 90 32.40 -32.43 4.40
CA ASP A 90 33.32 -32.04 3.34
C ASP A 90 34.29 -30.94 3.79
N VAL A 91 33.87 -30.13 4.76
CA VAL A 91 34.66 -28.98 5.28
C VAL A 91 35.28 -29.30 6.63
N HIS A 92 34.56 -30.02 7.49
CA HIS A 92 34.99 -30.30 8.86
C HIS A 92 35.33 -31.75 9.14
N GLU A 93 35.16 -32.64 8.15
CA GLU A 93 35.53 -34.06 8.24
C GLU A 93 34.70 -34.84 9.29
N VAL A 94 33.65 -34.23 9.83
CA VAL A 94 32.69 -34.79 10.78
C VAL A 94 31.26 -34.42 10.39
N ASP A 95 30.31 -35.32 10.67
CA ASP A 95 28.87 -35.08 10.47
C ASP A 95 28.18 -34.52 11.73
N GLY A 96 28.94 -34.38 12.83
CA GLY A 96 28.43 -33.96 14.13
C GLY A 96 28.60 -32.46 14.42
N PRO A 97 27.94 -31.94 15.48
CA PRO A 97 28.08 -30.55 15.91
C PRO A 97 29.53 -30.17 16.26
N ILE A 98 29.95 -28.97 15.87
CA ILE A 98 31.32 -28.49 16.07
C ILE A 98 31.35 -27.33 17.05
N PRO A 99 32.10 -27.43 18.16
CA PRO A 99 32.29 -26.32 19.07
C PRO A 99 32.97 -25.14 18.37
N ALA A 100 32.30 -23.99 18.35
CA ALA A 100 32.74 -22.81 17.63
C ALA A 100 33.75 -21.99 18.46
N THR A 101 34.84 -22.63 18.90
CA THR A 101 35.79 -22.07 19.89
C THR A 101 36.54 -20.83 19.42
N TRP A 102 36.47 -20.51 18.12
CA TRP A 102 37.08 -19.33 17.51
C TRP A 102 36.16 -18.10 17.50
N ILE A 103 34.91 -18.22 17.95
CA ILE A 103 33.94 -17.13 17.92
C ILE A 103 33.96 -16.38 19.26
N SER A 104 34.23 -15.07 19.19
CA SER A 104 34.07 -14.15 20.30
C SER A 104 33.36 -12.88 19.81
N GLY A 105 32.35 -12.42 20.52
CA GLY A 105 31.56 -11.24 20.16
C GLY A 105 30.08 -11.38 20.53
N ASP A 106 29.31 -10.34 20.24
CA ASP A 106 27.87 -10.33 20.46
C ASP A 106 27.14 -10.82 19.19
N LEU A 107 26.32 -11.86 19.33
CA LEU A 107 25.45 -12.39 18.28
C LEU A 107 24.02 -11.91 18.51
N PHE A 108 23.42 -11.38 17.46
CA PHE A 108 22.09 -10.79 17.48
C PHE A 108 21.11 -11.69 16.72
N GLY A 109 20.11 -12.21 17.43
CA GLY A 109 19.09 -13.12 16.92
C GLY A 109 17.68 -12.53 16.97
N ALA A 110 17.03 -12.41 15.81
CA ALA A 110 15.62 -12.04 15.72
C ALA A 110 14.72 -13.29 15.72
N SER A 111 13.61 -13.30 16.45
CA SER A 111 12.70 -14.45 16.46
C SER A 111 12.12 -14.71 15.07
N VAL A 112 11.96 -15.99 14.72
CA VAL A 112 11.25 -16.37 13.49
C VAL A 112 9.75 -16.05 13.59
N GLU A 113 9.19 -16.10 14.80
CA GLU A 113 7.82 -15.66 15.10
C GLU A 113 7.67 -14.16 14.84
N CYS A 114 6.58 -13.76 14.17
CA CYS A 114 6.32 -12.39 13.76
C CYS A 114 5.05 -11.80 14.41
N ILE A 115 5.09 -10.51 14.72
CA ILE A 115 3.93 -9.71 15.12
C ILE A 115 3.04 -9.53 13.88
N ALA A 116 1.73 -9.69 14.05
CA ALA A 116 0.76 -9.44 12.99
C ALA A 116 0.61 -7.93 12.74
N ASP A 117 1.27 -7.42 11.71
CA ASP A 117 1.20 -6.02 11.28
C ASP A 117 0.67 -5.94 9.82
N PRO A 118 -0.47 -5.28 9.57
CA PRO A 118 -1.07 -5.22 8.23
C PRO A 118 -0.31 -4.31 7.25
N TYR A 119 0.65 -3.51 7.72
CA TYR A 119 1.41 -2.55 6.90
C TYR A 119 2.88 -2.95 6.70
N ARG A 120 3.41 -3.93 7.47
CA ARG A 120 4.82 -4.35 7.42
C ARG A 120 4.97 -5.88 7.37
N GLU A 121 5.63 -6.38 6.34
CA GLU A 121 5.94 -7.82 6.19
C GLU A 121 7.13 -8.23 7.10
N HIS A 122 6.95 -9.21 7.99
CA HIS A 122 7.98 -9.87 8.83
C HIS A 122 8.61 -9.01 9.94
N VAL A 123 7.81 -8.58 10.92
CA VAL A 123 8.29 -7.93 12.15
C VAL A 123 8.46 -8.98 13.24
N PRO A 124 9.66 -9.27 13.77
CA PRO A 124 9.86 -10.34 14.76
C PRO A 124 9.18 -10.00 16.10
N CYS A 125 8.61 -10.99 16.79
CA CYS A 125 7.99 -10.79 18.12
C CYS A 125 8.98 -10.39 19.20
N ARG A 126 10.21 -10.91 19.13
CA ARG A 126 11.24 -10.67 20.12
C ARG A 126 12.63 -10.83 19.55
N PHE A 127 13.58 -10.43 20.37
CA PHE A 127 14.96 -10.33 20.02
C PHE A 127 15.83 -10.89 21.13
N ARG A 128 16.95 -11.51 20.77
CA ARG A 128 17.88 -12.09 21.74
C ARG A 128 19.32 -11.77 21.35
N VAL A 129 20.12 -11.36 22.34
CA VAL A 129 21.54 -11.06 22.18
C VAL A 129 22.35 -12.04 22.99
N PHE A 130 23.36 -12.65 22.36
CA PHE A 130 24.25 -13.64 22.98
C PHE A 130 25.67 -13.11 22.98
N ARG A 131 26.28 -12.98 24.16
CA ARG A 131 27.70 -12.65 24.29
C ARG A 131 28.51 -13.93 24.33
N VAL A 132 29.34 -14.12 23.31
CA VAL A 132 30.16 -15.31 23.14
C VAL A 132 31.63 -14.97 23.37
N VAL A 133 32.35 -15.81 24.10
CA VAL A 133 33.81 -15.74 24.27
C VAL A 133 34.38 -17.13 24.02
N SER A 134 35.21 -17.24 22.98
CA SER A 134 35.83 -18.50 22.56
C SER A 134 34.84 -19.66 22.43
N GLY A 135 33.70 -19.39 21.78
CA GLY A 135 32.61 -20.35 21.58
C GLY A 135 31.74 -20.63 22.81
N ARG A 136 31.98 -19.96 23.94
CA ARG A 136 31.14 -20.07 25.15
C ARG A 136 30.22 -18.87 25.29
N VAL A 137 28.92 -19.08 25.41
CA VAL A 137 27.93 -18.05 25.70
C VAL A 137 28.06 -17.68 27.18
N ILE A 138 28.60 -16.50 27.45
CA ILE A 138 28.85 -16.02 28.83
C ILE A 138 27.73 -15.11 29.35
N ALA A 139 26.89 -14.59 28.46
CA ALA A 139 25.69 -13.84 28.81
C ALA A 139 24.68 -13.88 27.66
N ALA A 140 23.39 -13.82 27.98
CA ALA A 140 22.33 -13.64 27.00
C ALA A 140 21.23 -12.74 27.55
N ALA A 141 20.62 -11.92 26.68
CA ALA A 141 19.53 -11.03 27.05
C ALA A 141 18.41 -11.12 26.00
N THR A 142 17.16 -11.12 26.45
CA THR A 142 15.96 -11.17 25.58
C THR A 142 15.17 -9.89 25.73
N PHE A 143 14.66 -9.38 24.61
CA PHE A 143 13.92 -8.14 24.50
C PHE A 143 12.66 -8.39 23.68
N GLU A 144 11.49 -8.11 24.24
CA GLU A 144 10.23 -8.17 23.48
C GLU A 144 10.15 -6.97 22.53
N ASN A 145 9.62 -7.18 21.32
CA ASN A 145 9.57 -6.16 20.28
C ASN A 145 8.27 -5.32 20.34
N GLU A 146 8.06 -4.64 21.47
CA GLU A 146 6.85 -3.83 21.70
C GLU A 146 6.77 -2.60 20.77
N GLU A 147 7.89 -2.16 20.23
CA GLU A 147 8.01 -0.98 19.36
C GLU A 147 7.86 -1.30 17.86
N HIS A 148 7.47 -2.54 17.51
CA HIS A 148 7.30 -2.99 16.13
C HIS A 148 8.53 -2.71 15.24
N ILE A 149 9.72 -2.84 15.84
CA ILE A 149 11.02 -2.59 15.21
C ILE A 149 11.26 -3.69 14.18
N THR A 150 11.65 -3.30 12.97
CA THR A 150 11.94 -4.30 11.93
C THR A 150 13.25 -5.03 12.21
N ASP A 151 13.42 -6.20 11.61
CA ASP A 151 14.67 -6.96 11.65
C ASP A 151 15.88 -6.16 11.14
N ILE A 152 15.68 -5.21 10.22
CA ILE A 152 16.74 -4.36 9.65
C ILE A 152 17.20 -3.28 10.63
N ASP A 153 16.29 -2.71 11.41
CA ASP A 153 16.58 -1.66 12.39
C ASP A 153 17.10 -2.23 13.72
N PHE A 154 17.01 -3.56 13.88
CA PHE A 154 17.26 -4.28 15.11
C PHE A 154 18.69 -4.13 15.65
N ALA A 155 19.71 -4.39 14.83
CA ALA A 155 21.11 -4.29 15.25
C ALA A 155 21.47 -2.88 15.72
N TYR A 156 20.77 -1.87 15.20
CA TYR A 156 20.98 -0.46 15.47
C TYR A 156 20.42 -0.05 16.84
N VAL A 157 19.15 -0.40 17.11
CA VAL A 157 18.48 -0.09 18.38
C VAL A 157 19.06 -0.92 19.53
N MET A 158 19.47 -2.15 19.24
CA MET A 158 20.03 -3.00 20.29
C MET A 158 21.44 -2.64 20.68
N ALA A 159 22.29 -2.14 19.79
CA ALA A 159 23.66 -1.75 20.18
C ALA A 159 23.66 -0.81 21.41
N GLU A 160 22.71 0.15 21.47
CA GLU A 160 22.52 1.04 22.61
C GLU A 160 21.93 0.34 23.85
N ARG A 161 20.85 -0.44 23.69
CA ARG A 161 20.19 -1.16 24.81
C ARG A 161 21.08 -2.24 25.43
N THR A 162 21.89 -2.91 24.61
CA THR A 162 22.84 -3.94 25.02
C THR A 162 24.00 -3.34 25.79
N ALA A 163 24.47 -2.16 25.36
CA ALA A 163 25.51 -1.41 26.06
C ALA A 163 25.05 -0.89 27.42
N SER A 164 23.76 -0.58 27.63
CA SER A 164 23.23 -0.20 28.95
C SER A 164 22.97 -1.41 29.86
N HIS A 165 22.45 -2.51 29.30
CA HIS A 165 22.06 -3.71 30.06
C HIS A 165 23.25 -4.54 30.57
N PHE A 166 24.34 -4.66 29.79
CA PHE A 166 25.55 -5.37 30.25
C PHE A 166 26.52 -4.51 31.08
N ARG A 167 26.27 -3.19 31.21
CA ARG A 167 27.03 -2.31 32.13
C ARG A 167 26.65 -2.49 33.60
N THR A 168 25.40 -2.86 33.87
CA THR A 168 24.88 -3.08 35.24
C THR A 168 25.16 -4.49 35.76
N SER A 169 25.38 -5.44 34.85
CA SER A 169 25.91 -6.77 35.16
C SER A 169 27.43 -6.71 35.21
N ARG A 170 28.07 -7.48 36.10
CA ARG A 170 29.51 -7.43 36.45
C ARG A 170 30.46 -7.90 35.32
N CYS A 171 30.16 -7.60 34.06
CA CYS A 171 30.99 -7.88 32.89
C CYS A 171 31.92 -6.70 32.62
N VAL A 172 33.20 -6.89 32.90
CA VAL A 172 34.27 -5.99 32.49
C VAL A 172 34.20 -5.76 30.98
N ALA A 173 34.10 -4.49 30.56
CA ALA A 173 34.27 -4.10 29.16
C ALA A 173 35.74 -4.32 28.76
N LEU A 174 36.09 -5.54 28.38
CA LEU A 174 37.34 -5.83 27.70
C LEU A 174 37.18 -5.37 26.25
N ARG A 175 37.60 -4.13 25.98
CA ARG A 175 37.78 -3.60 24.63
C ARG A 175 38.99 -4.35 24.03
N ILE A 176 38.75 -5.48 23.38
CA ILE A 176 39.79 -6.17 22.60
C ILE A 176 40.03 -5.29 21.38
N ALA A 177 41.12 -4.53 21.38
CA ALA A 177 41.61 -3.91 20.17
C ALA A 177 42.00 -5.05 19.22
N ASN A 178 41.24 -5.26 18.15
CA ASN A 178 41.68 -6.15 17.08
C ASN A 178 43.01 -5.60 16.55
N PRO A 179 44.04 -6.44 16.38
CA PRO A 179 45.30 -6.02 15.78
C PRO A 179 45.04 -5.52 14.35
N PRO A 180 45.90 -4.63 13.82
CA PRO A 180 45.78 -4.15 12.45
C PRO A 180 45.81 -5.33 11.47
N VAL A 181 45.01 -5.23 10.41
CA VAL A 181 44.84 -6.30 9.44
C VAL A 181 46.18 -6.56 8.72
N PRO A 182 46.75 -7.78 8.86
CA PRO A 182 48.02 -8.10 8.23
C PRO A 182 47.96 -7.93 6.71
N GLY A 183 48.95 -7.24 6.13
CA GLY A 183 49.03 -7.03 4.68
C GLY A 183 48.10 -5.94 4.13
N LEU A 184 47.31 -5.24 4.95
CA LEU A 184 46.48 -4.13 4.49
C LEU A 184 47.30 -2.95 3.98
N ALA A 185 48.39 -2.59 4.67
CA ALA A 185 49.28 -1.52 4.24
C ALA A 185 49.99 -1.87 2.92
N ASP A 186 50.50 -3.10 2.80
CA ASP A 186 51.16 -3.58 1.59
C ASP A 186 50.17 -3.67 0.42
N GLY A 187 48.94 -4.15 0.67
CA GLY A 187 47.91 -4.23 -0.35
C GLY A 187 47.43 -2.85 -0.84
N LEU A 188 47.40 -1.85 0.05
CA LEU A 188 47.11 -0.46 -0.32
C LEU A 188 48.29 0.24 -1.02
N ALA A 189 49.51 -0.25 -0.84
CA ALA A 189 50.69 0.25 -1.54
C ALA A 189 50.85 -0.38 -2.94
N MET A 190 50.45 -1.65 -3.11
CA MET A 190 50.58 -2.44 -4.33
C MET A 190 49.25 -2.66 -5.05
N VAL A 191 48.39 -1.63 -5.10
CA VAL A 191 47.02 -1.71 -5.62
C VAL A 191 46.95 -2.33 -7.03
N SER A 192 47.88 -1.97 -7.92
CA SER A 192 47.93 -2.47 -9.30
C SER A 192 48.27 -3.97 -9.42
N GLU A 193 48.86 -4.55 -8.37
CA GLU A 193 49.31 -5.94 -8.32
C GLU A 193 48.42 -6.81 -7.42
N THR A 194 47.64 -6.19 -6.52
CA THR A 194 46.66 -6.90 -5.70
C THR A 194 45.36 -7.18 -6.44
N ALA A 195 44.84 -8.41 -6.29
CA ALA A 195 43.52 -8.72 -6.81
C ALA A 195 42.45 -7.83 -6.12
N PRO A 196 41.54 -7.19 -6.87
CA PRO A 196 40.52 -6.29 -6.29
C PRO A 196 39.67 -6.97 -5.20
N SER A 197 39.39 -8.26 -5.33
CA SER A 197 38.68 -9.05 -4.32
C SER A 197 39.48 -9.18 -3.01
N GLN A 198 40.79 -9.37 -3.10
CA GLN A 198 41.66 -9.52 -1.94
C GLN A 198 41.79 -8.20 -1.17
N LEU A 199 41.92 -7.07 -1.87
CA LEU A 199 41.97 -5.76 -1.24
C LEU A 199 40.62 -5.39 -0.59
N ALA A 200 39.50 -5.71 -1.23
CA ALA A 200 38.17 -5.52 -0.66
C ALA A 200 37.98 -6.34 0.64
N ASP A 201 38.45 -7.59 0.68
CA ASP A 201 38.41 -8.43 1.88
C ASP A 201 39.23 -7.86 3.03
N LEU A 202 40.44 -7.34 2.75
CA LEU A 202 41.30 -6.69 3.75
C LEU A 202 40.64 -5.43 4.32
N LEU A 203 40.07 -4.58 3.45
CA LEU A 203 39.35 -3.37 3.85
C LEU A 203 38.05 -3.67 4.62
N TRP A 204 37.43 -4.81 4.34
CA TRP A 204 36.27 -5.31 5.10
C TRP A 204 36.65 -5.84 6.48
N GLN A 205 37.90 -6.22 6.72
CA GLN A 205 38.37 -6.64 8.04
C GLN A 205 38.93 -5.47 8.86
N ALA A 206 39.22 -4.34 8.22
CA ALA A 206 39.81 -3.18 8.86
C ALA A 206 38.96 -2.66 10.03
N GLY A 207 39.62 -2.33 11.14
CA GLY A 207 39.02 -1.79 12.36
C GLY A 207 39.68 -0.49 12.81
N ALA A 208 39.40 -0.06 14.04
CA ALA A 208 39.95 1.19 14.60
C ALA A 208 41.49 1.22 14.62
N ALA A 209 42.15 0.05 14.74
CA ALA A 209 43.61 -0.06 14.71
C ALA A 209 44.22 0.29 13.33
N ASP A 210 43.44 0.19 12.26
CA ASP A 210 43.88 0.44 10.88
C ASP A 210 43.68 1.89 10.42
N LEU A 211 43.08 2.74 11.26
CA LEU A 211 42.77 4.15 10.92
C LEU A 211 43.98 4.93 10.37
N PRO A 212 45.20 4.84 10.94
CA PRO A 212 46.34 5.57 10.39
C PRO A 212 46.65 5.16 8.93
N VAL A 213 46.56 3.85 8.64
CA VAL A 213 46.83 3.31 7.30
C VAL A 213 45.74 3.76 6.34
N LEU A 214 44.46 3.63 6.71
CA LEU A 214 43.32 4.02 5.88
C LEU A 214 43.31 5.52 5.57
N ILE A 215 43.58 6.38 6.56
CA ILE A 215 43.62 7.83 6.41
C ILE A 215 44.79 8.25 5.52
N SER A 216 45.95 7.62 5.67
CA SER A 216 47.14 7.95 4.85
C SER A 216 46.99 7.51 3.39
N ALA A 217 46.27 6.40 3.14
CA ALA A 217 46.00 5.89 1.80
C ALA A 217 44.94 6.70 1.05
N LEU A 218 43.98 7.32 1.76
CA LEU A 218 42.84 8.00 1.16
C LEU A 218 43.22 9.11 0.14
N PRO A 219 44.20 10.01 0.39
CA PRO A 219 44.64 11.02 -0.58
C PRO A 219 45.33 10.44 -1.81
N HIS A 220 46.02 9.30 -1.63
CA HIS A 220 46.88 8.68 -2.63
C HIS A 220 46.16 7.61 -3.47
N ALA A 221 44.90 7.26 -3.13
CA ALA A 221 44.09 6.36 -3.92
C ALA A 221 43.79 6.96 -5.31
N ILE A 222 44.49 6.46 -6.33
CA ILE A 222 44.33 6.85 -7.74
C ILE A 222 43.05 6.22 -8.32
N GLU A 223 42.75 4.98 -7.93
CA GLU A 223 41.57 4.24 -8.38
C GLU A 223 40.32 4.60 -7.58
N ALA A 224 39.23 4.89 -8.30
CA ALA A 224 37.95 5.28 -7.72
C ALA A 224 37.36 4.18 -6.81
N ASP A 225 37.54 2.90 -7.17
CA ASP A 225 37.04 1.77 -6.39
C ASP A 225 37.77 1.62 -5.05
N VAL A 226 39.09 1.80 -5.04
CA VAL A 226 39.90 1.75 -3.81
C VAL A 226 39.53 2.91 -2.89
N ALA A 227 39.43 4.12 -3.41
CA ALA A 227 38.99 5.29 -2.63
C ALA A 227 37.59 5.08 -2.02
N ARG A 228 36.68 4.49 -2.79
CA ARG A 228 35.33 4.13 -2.36
C ARG A 228 35.33 3.09 -1.23
N TRP A 229 36.15 2.04 -1.34
CA TRP A 229 36.24 1.00 -0.32
C TRP A 229 36.86 1.51 0.99
N ILE A 230 37.90 2.34 0.91
CA ILE A 230 38.49 2.97 2.10
C ILE A 230 37.43 3.85 2.80
N ALA A 231 36.66 4.65 2.07
CA ALA A 231 35.59 5.45 2.65
C ALA A 231 34.50 4.59 3.31
N TYR A 232 34.07 3.49 2.68
CA TYR A 232 33.11 2.57 3.30
C TYR A 232 33.67 1.90 4.56
N ALA A 233 34.95 1.52 4.55
CA ALA A 233 35.62 0.98 5.75
C ALA A 233 35.61 2.01 6.89
N LEU A 234 35.98 3.26 6.62
CA LEU A 234 35.95 4.36 7.60
C LEU A 234 34.53 4.60 8.15
N GLY A 235 33.51 4.59 7.30
CA GLY A 235 32.12 4.71 7.73
C GLY A 235 31.64 3.57 8.62
N ARG A 236 32.08 2.35 8.32
CA ARG A 236 31.75 1.14 9.10
C ARG A 236 32.46 1.10 10.46
N ILE A 237 33.68 1.64 10.55
CA ILE A 237 34.39 1.82 11.83
C ILE A 237 33.58 2.75 12.75
N GLY A 238 32.86 3.72 12.16
CA GLY A 238 31.89 4.54 12.88
C GLY A 238 32.54 5.68 13.66
N PRO A 239 32.05 6.02 14.87
CA PRO A 239 32.51 7.19 15.64
C PRO A 239 34.01 7.22 15.97
N ASP A 240 34.64 6.05 16.10
CA ASP A 240 36.09 5.95 16.35
C ASP A 240 36.93 6.49 15.17
N ALA A 241 36.33 6.71 13.98
CA ALA A 241 36.99 7.25 12.79
C ALA A 241 36.85 8.79 12.63
N ASP A 242 36.54 9.53 13.69
CA ASP A 242 36.38 11.00 13.68
C ASP A 242 37.61 11.75 13.15
N VAL A 243 38.81 11.24 13.44
CA VAL A 243 40.10 11.72 12.92
C VAL A 243 40.17 11.69 11.38
N ALA A 244 39.34 10.90 10.71
CA ALA A 244 39.29 10.82 9.25
C ALA A 244 38.44 11.92 8.57
N ILE A 245 37.66 12.70 9.34
CA ILE A 245 36.76 13.73 8.79
C ILE A 245 37.50 14.72 7.86
N PRO A 246 38.68 15.29 8.21
CA PRO A 246 39.41 16.18 7.30
C PRO A 246 39.77 15.52 5.96
N ALA A 247 40.21 14.26 6.00
CA ALA A 247 40.60 13.50 4.80
C ALA A 247 39.39 13.18 3.91
N LEU A 248 38.24 12.81 4.50
CA LEU A 248 36.99 12.60 3.78
C LEU A 248 36.43 13.88 3.16
N LEU A 249 36.59 15.03 3.83
CA LEU A 249 36.24 16.33 3.24
C LEU A 249 37.12 16.68 2.05
N ASP A 250 38.42 16.40 2.14
CA ASP A 250 39.33 16.62 1.02
C ASP A 250 38.99 15.71 -0.17
N MET A 251 38.68 14.44 0.10
CA MET A 251 38.16 13.49 -0.88
C MET A 251 36.90 14.03 -1.58
N LEU A 252 35.92 14.57 -0.83
CA LEU A 252 34.72 15.19 -1.42
C LEU A 252 35.04 16.39 -2.33
N ARG A 253 36.08 17.17 -2.02
CA ARG A 253 36.47 18.33 -2.83
C ARG A 253 37.10 17.92 -4.16
N ARG A 254 37.98 16.91 -4.14
CA ARG A 254 38.82 16.53 -5.29
C ARG A 254 38.19 15.46 -6.18
N ALA A 255 37.32 14.60 -5.64
CA ALA A 255 36.75 13.48 -6.38
C ALA A 255 35.89 13.95 -7.57
N GLN A 256 36.07 13.30 -8.72
CA GLN A 256 35.25 13.48 -9.92
C GLN A 256 34.21 12.36 -10.08
N ASP A 257 34.49 11.17 -9.53
CA ASP A 257 33.59 10.03 -9.60
C ASP A 257 32.42 10.17 -8.60
N LYS A 258 31.19 10.01 -9.09
CA LYS A 258 29.97 10.13 -8.30
C LYS A 258 29.83 9.05 -7.21
N ASN A 259 30.35 7.84 -7.45
CA ASN A 259 30.36 6.76 -6.47
C ASN A 259 31.33 7.04 -5.32
N VAL A 260 32.44 7.72 -5.62
CA VAL A 260 33.43 8.18 -4.63
C VAL A 260 32.82 9.27 -3.75
N LEU A 261 32.09 10.23 -4.34
CA LEU A 261 31.33 11.24 -3.59
C LEU A 261 30.27 10.61 -2.68
N LYS A 262 29.52 9.62 -3.20
CA LYS A 262 28.53 8.86 -2.43
C LYS A 262 29.16 8.13 -1.25
N ALA A 263 30.30 7.48 -1.45
CA ALA A 263 31.01 6.75 -0.41
C ALA A 263 31.56 7.67 0.68
N ALA A 264 32.09 8.83 0.30
CA ALA A 264 32.54 9.82 1.27
C ALA A 264 31.38 10.41 2.09
N ALA A 265 30.22 10.68 1.46
CA ALA A 265 29.02 11.11 2.17
C ALA A 265 28.51 10.03 3.15
N TYR A 266 28.53 8.76 2.72
CA TYR A 266 28.20 7.62 3.58
C TYR A 266 29.17 7.52 4.77
N ALA A 267 30.47 7.66 4.52
CA ALA A 267 31.50 7.58 5.56
C ALA A 267 31.32 8.67 6.62
N LEU A 268 31.09 9.91 6.19
CA LEU A 268 30.78 11.03 7.09
C LEU A 268 29.50 10.79 7.88
N GLY A 269 28.47 10.19 7.27
CA GLY A 269 27.27 9.77 7.99
C GLY A 269 27.56 8.71 9.06
N GLY A 270 28.34 7.68 8.72
CA GLY A 270 28.70 6.59 9.64
C GLY A 270 29.57 7.03 10.82
N ILE A 271 30.42 8.05 10.65
CA ILE A 271 31.20 8.66 11.74
C ILE A 271 30.31 9.34 12.80
N GLY A 272 29.13 9.82 12.41
CA GLY A 272 28.15 10.37 13.36
C GLY A 272 28.44 11.81 13.80
N ALA A 273 28.15 12.16 15.07
CA ALA A 273 28.08 13.55 15.56
C ALA A 273 29.35 14.37 15.41
N ALA A 274 30.53 13.75 15.31
CA ALA A 274 31.77 14.50 15.05
C ALA A 274 31.70 15.30 13.73
N VAL A 275 30.80 14.94 12.80
CA VAL A 275 30.54 15.68 11.56
C VAL A 275 29.63 16.90 11.76
N ALA A 276 28.84 16.96 12.84
CA ALA A 276 27.83 18.00 13.06
C ALA A 276 28.37 19.44 12.92
N PRO A 277 29.54 19.82 13.49
CA PRO A 277 30.08 21.18 13.32
C PRO A 277 30.41 21.56 11.87
N ARG A 278 30.53 20.56 10.97
CA ARG A 278 30.88 20.74 9.56
C ARG A 278 29.73 20.40 8.62
N LEU A 279 28.55 20.09 9.14
CA LEU A 279 27.42 19.59 8.37
C LEU A 279 26.99 20.56 7.26
N ALA A 280 26.87 21.85 7.58
CA ALA A 280 26.55 22.89 6.60
C ALA A 280 27.59 22.94 5.46
N THR A 281 28.88 22.82 5.79
CA THR A 281 29.94 22.75 4.78
C THR A 281 29.85 21.50 3.92
N VAL A 282 29.55 20.33 4.52
CA VAL A 282 29.38 19.07 3.80
C VAL A 282 28.21 19.17 2.83
N VAL A 283 27.05 19.65 3.27
CA VAL A 283 25.86 19.81 2.43
C VAL A 283 26.13 20.74 1.25
N ALA A 284 26.72 21.92 1.50
CA ALA A 284 27.08 22.86 0.44
C ALA A 284 28.08 22.26 -0.57
N LEU A 285 29.03 21.45 -0.07
CA LEU A 285 29.98 20.77 -0.93
C LEU A 285 29.32 19.67 -1.77
N LEU A 286 28.39 18.90 -1.20
CA LEU A 286 27.62 17.89 -1.92
C LEU A 286 26.77 18.54 -3.01
N GLU A 287 26.06 19.65 -2.74
CA GLU A 287 25.30 20.40 -3.74
C GLU A 287 26.16 20.83 -4.93
N ARG A 288 27.36 21.35 -4.65
CA ARG A 288 28.27 21.82 -5.70
C ARG A 288 28.84 20.67 -6.54
N ARG A 289 28.98 19.47 -5.98
CA ARG A 289 29.72 18.35 -6.60
C ARG A 289 28.83 17.26 -7.17
N CYS A 290 27.62 17.04 -6.63
CA CYS A 290 26.79 15.88 -6.95
C CYS A 290 25.64 16.14 -7.94
N GLY A 291 25.33 17.40 -8.25
CA GLY A 291 24.26 17.76 -9.19
C GLY A 291 22.92 17.13 -8.79
N HIS A 292 22.23 16.46 -9.71
CA HIS A 292 20.95 15.78 -9.46
C HIS A 292 21.01 14.66 -8.40
N ALA A 293 22.20 14.10 -8.12
CA ALA A 293 22.33 13.04 -7.13
C ALA A 293 22.33 13.57 -5.69
N THR A 294 22.57 14.88 -5.49
CA THR A 294 22.79 15.54 -4.19
C THR A 294 21.74 15.15 -3.15
N THR A 295 20.47 15.07 -3.56
CA THR A 295 19.36 14.72 -2.69
C THR A 295 19.57 13.35 -2.02
N ASP A 296 20.07 12.36 -2.76
CA ASP A 296 20.30 10.99 -2.25
C ASP A 296 21.50 10.94 -1.28
N GLN A 297 22.57 11.70 -1.56
CA GLN A 297 23.74 11.74 -0.68
C GLN A 297 23.45 12.52 0.60
N VAL A 298 22.78 13.67 0.51
CA VAL A 298 22.38 14.44 1.69
C VAL A 298 21.36 13.65 2.51
N GLY A 299 20.39 12.99 1.88
CA GLY A 299 19.47 12.08 2.57
C GLY A 299 20.20 10.92 3.27
N THR A 300 21.28 10.40 2.68
CA THR A 300 22.11 9.34 3.30
C THR A 300 22.89 9.83 4.50
N LEU A 301 23.55 10.99 4.38
CA LEU A 301 24.25 11.65 5.47
C LEU A 301 23.29 11.90 6.64
N ILE A 302 22.15 12.53 6.36
CA ILE A 302 21.13 12.88 7.35
C ILE A 302 20.54 11.64 8.03
N ARG A 303 20.21 10.59 7.28
CA ARG A 303 19.65 9.34 7.84
C ARG A 303 20.59 8.70 8.84
N GLN A 304 21.91 8.73 8.58
CA GLN A 304 22.92 8.18 9.47
C GLN A 304 23.20 9.08 10.69
N LEU A 305 22.92 10.38 10.59
CA LEU A 305 23.01 11.34 11.70
C LEU A 305 21.75 11.37 12.61
N ARG A 306 20.67 10.68 12.23
CA ARG A 306 19.40 10.58 12.98
C ARG A 306 19.50 10.14 14.46
N PRO A 307 20.42 9.27 14.91
CA PRO A 307 20.51 8.83 16.31
C PRO A 307 21.00 9.93 17.25
N MET A 308 21.50 11.05 16.72
CA MET A 308 22.15 12.12 17.49
C MET A 308 21.38 13.46 17.34
N ALA A 309 20.05 13.33 17.15
CA ALA A 309 19.09 14.35 16.78
C ALA A 309 19.22 15.70 17.51
N ALA A 310 19.50 15.72 18.82
CA ALA A 310 19.54 16.95 19.60
C ALA A 310 20.77 17.84 19.29
N GLU A 311 21.95 17.26 19.10
CA GLU A 311 23.19 17.99 18.82
C GLU A 311 23.26 18.50 17.37
N ALA A 312 22.52 17.84 16.47
CA ALA A 312 22.48 18.17 15.05
C ALA A 312 21.48 19.28 14.69
N VAL A 313 20.62 19.73 15.62
CA VAL A 313 19.56 20.73 15.34
C VAL A 313 20.13 22.01 14.73
N LYS A 314 21.08 22.67 15.41
CA LYS A 314 21.64 23.93 14.93
C LYS A 314 22.39 23.76 13.59
N PRO A 315 23.29 22.78 13.43
CA PRO A 315 23.94 22.54 12.14
C PRO A 315 22.98 22.22 10.98
N LEU A 316 21.88 21.52 11.25
CA LEU A 316 20.84 21.24 10.25
C LEU A 316 20.08 22.52 9.87
N ILE A 317 19.80 23.41 10.83
CA ILE A 317 19.21 24.71 10.53
C ILE A 317 20.17 25.57 9.71
N ASP A 318 21.45 25.62 10.08
CA ASP A 318 22.46 26.35 9.31
C ASP A 318 22.54 25.80 7.86
N ALA A 319 22.50 24.48 7.69
CA ALA A 319 22.43 23.83 6.38
C ALA A 319 21.15 24.20 5.61
N LEU A 320 19.98 24.17 6.26
CA LEU A 320 18.69 24.54 5.69
C LEU A 320 18.71 25.96 5.11
N LEU A 321 19.38 26.88 5.81
CA LEU A 321 19.45 28.30 5.44
C LEU A 321 20.39 28.59 4.26
N ILE A 322 21.41 27.76 4.03
CA ILE A 322 22.38 27.97 2.94
C ILE A 322 22.06 27.15 1.68
N THR A 323 21.32 26.04 1.82
CA THR A 323 20.96 25.14 0.73
C THR A 323 20.15 25.84 -0.35
N ARG A 324 20.58 25.68 -1.62
CA ARG A 324 19.92 26.32 -2.77
C ARG A 324 18.91 25.39 -3.46
N GLU A 325 19.14 24.09 -3.41
CA GLU A 325 18.33 23.10 -4.10
C GLU A 325 17.04 22.77 -3.32
N PRO A 326 15.84 22.91 -3.93
CA PRO A 326 14.56 22.66 -3.25
C PRO A 326 14.40 21.25 -2.67
N ALA A 327 14.91 20.23 -3.37
CA ALA A 327 14.85 18.84 -2.94
C ALA A 327 15.73 18.59 -1.71
N THR A 328 16.96 19.11 -1.72
CA THR A 328 17.87 19.07 -0.57
C THR A 328 17.29 19.81 0.64
N ARG A 329 16.67 20.97 0.41
CA ARG A 329 15.98 21.72 1.49
C ARG A 329 14.86 20.90 2.12
N TYR A 330 14.07 20.21 1.30
CA TYR A 330 13.01 19.33 1.80
C TYR A 330 13.57 18.17 2.64
N GLN A 331 14.68 17.54 2.24
CA GLN A 331 15.31 16.48 3.02
C GLN A 331 15.80 16.96 4.40
N ILE A 332 16.39 18.17 4.46
CA ILE A 332 16.83 18.77 5.73
C ILE A 332 15.61 19.14 6.60
N ALA A 333 14.57 19.72 6.00
CA ALA A 333 13.32 20.03 6.70
C ALA A 333 12.65 18.77 7.27
N TYR A 334 12.57 17.69 6.48
CA TYR A 334 12.08 16.38 6.91
C TYR A 334 12.92 15.82 8.06
N ALA A 335 14.25 15.98 8.02
CA ALA A 335 15.13 15.59 9.11
C ALA A 335 14.79 16.32 10.41
N LEU A 336 14.67 17.64 10.35
CA LEU A 336 14.29 18.49 11.49
C LEU A 336 12.89 18.13 12.01
N GLY A 337 11.96 17.81 11.12
CA GLY A 337 10.64 17.24 11.44
C GLY A 337 10.72 15.97 12.28
N LYS A 338 11.62 15.07 11.91
CA LYS A 338 11.83 13.79 12.61
C LYS A 338 12.61 13.93 13.91
N ILE A 339 13.36 15.02 14.09
CA ILE A 339 13.93 15.40 15.38
C ILE A 339 12.82 15.88 16.33
N GLY A 340 11.80 16.57 15.80
CA GLY A 340 10.60 16.95 16.53
C GLY A 340 10.75 18.23 17.35
N ALA A 341 10.06 18.31 18.49
CA ALA A 341 9.84 19.53 19.27
C ALA A 341 11.12 20.32 19.62
N SER A 342 12.28 19.66 19.80
CA SER A 342 13.54 20.34 20.14
C SER A 342 14.06 21.25 19.01
N ALA A 343 13.63 21.05 17.77
CA ALA A 343 13.97 21.93 16.66
C ALA A 343 13.13 23.23 16.61
N VAL A 344 11.99 23.28 17.32
CA VAL A 344 11.03 24.38 17.21
C VAL A 344 11.61 25.72 17.69
N PRO A 345 12.18 25.87 18.90
CA PRO A 345 12.65 27.18 19.35
C PRO A 345 13.76 27.78 18.46
N PRO A 346 14.76 26.99 18.01
CA PRO A 346 15.74 27.47 17.04
C PRO A 346 15.13 27.86 15.68
N LEU A 347 14.17 27.08 15.16
CA LEU A 347 13.48 27.40 13.90
C LEU A 347 12.67 28.70 13.98
N VAL A 348 11.97 28.93 15.10
CA VAL A 348 11.23 30.18 15.34
C VAL A 348 12.18 31.38 15.40
N THR A 349 13.35 31.21 16.02
CA THR A 349 14.36 32.27 16.14
C THR A 349 14.86 32.74 14.77
N VAL A 350 15.07 31.82 13.83
CA VAL A 350 15.60 32.16 12.49
C VAL A 350 14.52 32.61 11.51
N LEU A 351 13.23 32.32 11.76
CA LEU A 351 12.11 32.64 10.87
C LEU A 351 12.02 34.13 10.55
N GLY A 352 12.15 35.01 11.55
CA GLY A 352 11.99 36.45 11.38
C GLY A 352 13.02 37.10 10.44
N GLY A 353 14.28 36.66 10.52
CA GLY A 353 15.39 37.20 9.73
C GLY A 353 15.65 36.47 8.39
N ALA A 354 14.91 35.41 8.10
CA ALA A 354 15.08 34.60 6.90
C ALA A 354 14.47 35.28 5.66
N SER A 355 15.11 35.09 4.50
CA SER A 355 14.54 35.40 3.17
C SER A 355 13.36 34.49 2.84
N ASP A 356 12.48 34.88 1.90
CA ASP A 356 11.30 34.08 1.54
C ASP A 356 11.63 32.64 1.17
N GLN A 357 12.72 32.45 0.43
CA GLN A 357 13.20 31.14 0.04
C GLN A 357 13.65 30.28 1.24
N GLN A 358 14.27 30.89 2.25
CA GLN A 358 14.63 30.22 3.51
C GLN A 358 13.39 29.94 4.36
N ARG A 359 12.43 30.88 4.42
CA ARG A 359 11.16 30.74 5.13
C ARG A 359 10.35 29.54 4.62
N ILE A 360 10.38 29.23 3.32
CA ILE A 360 9.77 28.00 2.78
C ILE A 360 10.35 26.74 3.44
N GLY A 361 11.67 26.67 3.62
CA GLY A 361 12.32 25.53 4.28
C GLY A 361 11.94 25.41 5.75
N ILE A 362 11.89 26.55 6.44
CA ILE A 362 11.52 26.63 7.85
C ILE A 362 10.06 26.22 8.03
N ALA A 363 9.15 26.72 7.19
CA ALA A 363 7.74 26.36 7.22
C ALA A 363 7.54 24.85 7.01
N ARG A 364 8.21 24.25 6.01
CA ARG A 364 8.18 22.78 5.78
C ARG A 364 8.76 21.97 6.95
N ALA A 365 9.79 22.48 7.61
CA ALA A 365 10.33 21.82 8.79
C ALA A 365 9.30 21.82 9.93
N LEU A 366 8.65 22.96 10.16
CA LEU A 366 7.58 23.10 11.16
C LEU A 366 6.33 22.28 10.82
N GLU A 367 5.99 22.17 9.54
CA GLU A 367 4.94 21.28 9.02
C GLU A 367 5.21 19.82 9.39
N GLU A 368 6.42 19.32 9.12
CA GLU A 368 6.82 17.94 9.41
C GLU A 368 6.93 17.65 10.92
N ILE A 369 7.15 18.68 11.76
CA ILE A 369 7.05 18.57 13.23
C ILE A 369 5.57 18.44 13.65
N GLY A 370 4.66 19.14 12.99
CA GLY A 370 3.22 19.09 13.27
C GLY A 370 2.83 19.80 14.57
N PRO A 371 1.90 19.26 15.38
CA PRO A 371 1.28 19.96 16.52
C PRO A 371 2.26 20.48 17.59
N ASP A 372 3.43 19.85 17.72
CA ASP A 372 4.46 20.26 18.68
C ASP A 372 5.11 21.61 18.31
N ALA A 373 4.98 22.06 17.06
CA ALA A 373 5.48 23.35 16.57
C ALA A 373 4.56 24.55 16.90
N ARG A 374 3.65 24.40 17.88
CA ARG A 374 2.70 25.45 18.29
C ARG A 374 3.33 26.80 18.60
N ALA A 375 4.55 26.82 19.15
CA ALA A 375 5.27 28.06 19.46
C ALA A 375 5.57 28.91 18.21
N ALA A 376 5.53 28.32 17.02
CA ALA A 376 5.78 29.00 15.75
C ALA A 376 4.55 29.70 15.16
N LEU A 377 3.34 29.48 15.69
CA LEU A 377 2.09 29.98 15.09
C LEU A 377 2.11 31.50 14.87
N ALA A 378 2.50 32.29 15.87
CA ALA A 378 2.53 33.75 15.75
C ALA A 378 3.48 34.21 14.64
N GLY A 379 4.72 33.68 14.62
CA GLY A 379 5.70 34.02 13.60
C GLY A 379 5.31 33.57 12.19
N LEU A 380 4.59 32.46 12.06
CA LEU A 380 4.05 32.00 10.78
C LEU A 380 2.91 32.91 10.28
N LEU A 381 2.02 33.36 11.17
CA LEU A 381 0.96 34.31 10.80
C LEU A 381 1.53 35.67 10.37
N ASP A 382 2.51 36.19 11.11
CA ASP A 382 3.20 37.43 10.74
C ASP A 382 3.90 37.29 9.36
N ALA A 383 4.53 36.13 9.12
CA ALA A 383 5.17 35.85 7.83
C ALA A 383 4.16 35.70 6.68
N LEU A 384 2.96 35.16 6.94
CA LEU A 384 1.88 35.02 5.96
C LEU A 384 1.37 36.39 5.49
N GLU A 385 1.17 37.32 6.42
CA GLU A 385 0.70 38.68 6.13
C GLU A 385 1.76 39.51 5.40
N ALA A 386 3.03 39.34 5.76
CA ALA A 386 4.13 40.11 5.18
C ALA A 386 4.48 39.71 3.74
N THR A 387 4.18 38.47 3.33
CA THR A 387 4.61 37.96 2.02
C THR A 387 3.54 38.10 0.93
N GLN A 388 4.02 38.30 -0.30
CA GLN A 388 3.23 38.24 -1.53
C GLN A 388 3.60 37.04 -2.41
N ASP A 389 4.57 36.20 -2.01
CA ASP A 389 4.95 35.00 -2.76
C ASP A 389 4.00 33.84 -2.45
N ASP A 390 3.19 33.44 -3.44
CA ASP A 390 2.23 32.35 -3.31
C ASP A 390 2.89 31.01 -2.95
N ARG A 391 4.15 30.77 -3.33
CA ARG A 391 4.88 29.55 -2.89
C ARG A 391 5.15 29.57 -1.40
N LEU A 392 5.51 30.72 -0.84
CA LEU A 392 5.72 30.88 0.59
C LEU A 392 4.39 30.84 1.33
N ARG A 393 3.35 31.52 0.83
CA ARG A 393 2.00 31.47 1.42
C ARG A 393 1.49 30.04 1.53
N ARG A 394 1.65 29.25 0.47
CA ARG A 394 1.28 27.83 0.48
C ARG A 394 2.04 27.05 1.56
N ALA A 395 3.38 27.16 1.59
CA ALA A 395 4.19 26.46 2.58
C ALA A 395 3.84 26.86 4.03
N ILE A 396 3.56 28.14 4.28
CA ILE A 396 3.11 28.62 5.58
C ILE A 396 1.72 28.06 5.92
N ALA A 397 0.78 28.08 4.97
CA ALA A 397 -0.57 27.55 5.19
C ALA A 397 -0.58 26.03 5.44
N GLU A 398 0.24 25.27 4.71
CA GLU A 398 0.47 23.83 4.94
C GLU A 398 1.02 23.59 6.36
N ALA A 399 2.02 24.38 6.77
CA ALA A 399 2.55 24.32 8.13
C ALA A 399 1.51 24.65 9.21
N LEU A 400 0.71 25.71 9.01
CA LEU A 400 -0.37 26.09 9.92
C LEU A 400 -1.43 24.99 10.04
N ALA A 401 -1.76 24.31 8.93
CA ALA A 401 -2.68 23.18 8.93
C ALA A 401 -2.13 21.97 9.69
N ALA A 402 -0.84 21.65 9.53
CA ALA A 402 -0.20 20.54 10.23
C ALA A 402 -0.03 20.81 11.74
N ILE A 403 0.24 22.06 12.13
CA ILE A 403 0.35 22.47 13.54
C ILE A 403 -1.03 22.49 14.22
N GLY A 404 -2.04 22.97 13.49
CA GLY A 404 -3.39 23.12 14.00
C GLY A 404 -3.58 24.39 14.83
N LEU A 405 -4.63 25.14 14.49
CA LEU A 405 -5.00 26.38 15.15
C LEU A 405 -5.78 26.09 16.45
N ARG A 406 -5.71 27.02 17.40
CA ARG A 406 -6.38 26.90 18.72
C ARG A 406 -7.19 28.11 19.15
N ALA A 407 -7.09 29.22 18.42
CA ALA A 407 -7.77 30.47 18.77
C ALA A 407 -8.41 31.08 17.53
N ARG A 408 -9.65 31.54 17.68
CA ARG A 408 -10.39 32.24 16.61
C ARG A 408 -9.67 33.49 16.11
N VAL A 409 -8.88 34.15 16.95
CA VAL A 409 -8.10 35.34 16.56
C VAL A 409 -7.14 35.06 15.41
N SER A 410 -6.69 33.81 15.26
CA SER A 410 -5.79 33.42 14.17
C SER A 410 -6.49 33.32 12.81
N LEU A 411 -7.84 33.31 12.76
CA LEU A 411 -8.59 33.16 11.50
C LEU A 411 -8.46 34.36 10.56
N GLU A 412 -8.54 35.58 11.08
CA GLU A 412 -8.60 36.79 10.24
C GLU A 412 -7.39 36.95 9.31
N PRO A 413 -6.13 36.74 9.75
CA PRO A 413 -4.98 36.73 8.85
C PRO A 413 -5.17 35.78 7.65
N MET A 414 -5.61 34.54 7.89
CA MET A 414 -5.81 33.55 6.82
C MET A 414 -6.99 33.91 5.92
N ARG A 415 -8.10 34.41 6.48
CA ARG A 415 -9.26 34.86 5.70
C ARG A 415 -8.90 36.05 4.81
N ALA A 416 -8.12 37.00 5.33
CA ALA A 416 -7.63 38.14 4.57
C ALA A 416 -6.77 37.68 3.38
N THR A 417 -5.79 36.79 3.61
CA THR A 417 -4.97 36.23 2.53
C THR A 417 -5.80 35.39 1.54
N PHE A 418 -6.75 34.59 2.04
CA PHE A 418 -7.62 33.75 1.22
C PHE A 418 -8.46 34.58 0.23
N ARG A 419 -8.98 35.73 0.66
CA ARG A 419 -9.75 36.65 -0.20
C ARG A 419 -8.91 37.38 -1.24
N GLN A 420 -7.60 37.51 -1.01
CA GLN A 420 -6.69 38.25 -1.88
C GLN A 420 -5.95 37.37 -2.88
N THR A 421 -5.80 36.07 -2.61
CA THR A 421 -5.12 35.14 -3.51
C THR A 421 -6.04 34.63 -4.61
N ALA A 422 -5.48 34.46 -5.80
CA ALA A 422 -6.12 33.75 -6.92
C ALA A 422 -5.58 32.32 -7.09
N ASP A 423 -4.54 31.94 -6.33
CA ASP A 423 -3.88 30.65 -6.43
C ASP A 423 -4.72 29.56 -5.74
N ARG A 424 -5.05 28.52 -6.50
CA ARG A 424 -5.89 27.41 -6.04
C ARG A 424 -5.25 26.63 -4.90
N ASP A 425 -3.94 26.40 -4.94
CA ASP A 425 -3.24 25.59 -3.94
C ASP A 425 -3.11 26.37 -2.63
N VAL A 426 -2.87 27.69 -2.71
CA VAL A 426 -2.89 28.58 -1.54
C VAL A 426 -4.27 28.59 -0.88
N MET A 427 -5.35 28.70 -1.67
CA MET A 427 -6.72 28.66 -1.15
C MET A 427 -7.02 27.34 -0.42
N ILE A 428 -6.64 26.20 -1.00
CA ILE A 428 -6.85 24.89 -0.38
C ILE A 428 -6.09 24.77 0.93
N ALA A 429 -4.81 25.18 0.96
CA ALA A 429 -3.98 25.10 2.16
C ALA A 429 -4.51 26.02 3.27
N LEU A 430 -4.90 27.26 2.94
CA LEU A 430 -5.49 28.19 3.91
C LEU A 430 -6.81 27.68 4.47
N ALA A 431 -7.69 27.15 3.62
CA ALA A 431 -8.96 26.58 4.05
C ALA A 431 -8.78 25.36 4.96
N ALA A 432 -7.81 24.49 4.63
CA ALA A 432 -7.43 23.37 5.49
C ALA A 432 -6.89 23.84 6.85
N ALA A 433 -6.05 24.88 6.88
CA ALA A 433 -5.56 25.46 8.12
C ALA A 433 -6.71 26.01 8.98
N MET A 434 -7.64 26.76 8.38
CA MET A 434 -8.82 27.27 9.09
C MET A 434 -9.68 26.14 9.68
N ALA A 435 -9.86 25.03 8.95
CA ALA A 435 -10.66 23.89 9.41
C ALA A 435 -10.11 23.21 10.68
N THR A 436 -8.83 23.38 11.01
CA THR A 436 -8.23 22.79 12.23
C THR A 436 -8.80 23.33 13.54
N LEU A 437 -9.48 24.49 13.52
CA LEU A 437 -10.24 25.00 14.67
C LEU A 437 -11.52 24.20 14.96
N GLY A 438 -11.93 23.29 14.07
CA GLY A 438 -13.12 22.47 14.25
C GLY A 438 -14.40 23.31 14.22
N CYS A 439 -15.25 23.16 15.23
CA CYS A 439 -16.55 23.85 15.30
C CYS A 439 -16.43 25.38 15.22
N ASP A 440 -15.32 25.93 15.72
CA ASP A 440 -15.08 27.37 15.73
C ASP A 440 -14.83 27.95 14.33
N ALA A 441 -14.49 27.12 13.35
CA ALA A 441 -14.31 27.53 11.96
C ALA A 441 -15.62 27.49 11.15
N VAL A 442 -16.66 26.78 11.61
CA VAL A 442 -17.83 26.47 10.78
C VAL A 442 -18.54 27.73 10.30
N GLU A 443 -18.90 28.63 11.21
CA GLU A 443 -19.61 29.86 10.86
C GLU A 443 -18.76 30.80 9.97
N PRO A 444 -17.49 31.10 10.29
CA PRO A 444 -16.62 31.88 9.40
C PRO A 444 -16.45 31.25 8.00
N LEU A 445 -16.26 29.93 7.91
CA LEU A 445 -16.11 29.24 6.63
C LEU A 445 -17.41 29.23 5.82
N MET A 446 -18.57 29.12 6.48
CA MET A 446 -19.87 29.26 5.81
C MET A 446 -20.06 30.68 5.25
N GLN A 447 -19.70 31.71 6.01
CA GLN A 447 -19.75 33.09 5.54
C GLN A 447 -18.84 33.29 4.32
N ASP A 448 -17.59 32.84 4.41
CA ASP A 448 -16.64 32.95 3.29
C ASP A 448 -17.10 32.15 2.07
N PHE A 449 -17.84 31.04 2.26
CA PHE A 449 -18.39 30.24 1.17
C PHE A 449 -19.51 30.98 0.43
N VAL A 450 -20.36 31.70 1.17
CA VAL A 450 -21.41 32.55 0.60
C VAL A 450 -20.79 33.72 -0.17
N ASP A 451 -19.78 34.37 0.43
CA ASP A 451 -19.09 35.53 -0.15
C ASP A 451 -18.14 35.16 -1.31
N ALA A 452 -17.85 33.86 -1.48
CA ALA A 452 -16.96 33.39 -2.53
C ALA A 452 -17.59 33.53 -3.93
N HIS A 453 -16.90 34.28 -4.79
CA HIS A 453 -17.31 34.54 -6.17
C HIS A 453 -16.76 33.51 -7.17
N SER A 454 -15.72 32.76 -6.81
CA SER A 454 -15.08 31.78 -7.69
C SER A 454 -15.42 30.34 -7.29
N ALA A 455 -15.54 29.45 -8.28
CA ALA A 455 -15.76 28.02 -8.03
C ALA A 455 -14.58 27.40 -7.25
N SER A 456 -13.33 27.77 -7.58
CA SER A 456 -12.13 27.31 -6.88
C SER A 456 -12.13 27.66 -5.38
N SER A 457 -12.56 28.88 -5.02
CA SER A 457 -12.69 29.30 -3.62
C SER A 457 -13.77 28.48 -2.91
N ARG A 458 -14.92 28.28 -3.56
CA ARG A 458 -16.01 27.45 -3.01
C ARG A 458 -15.61 25.99 -2.83
N VAL A 459 -14.83 25.42 -3.75
CA VAL A 459 -14.26 24.07 -3.63
C VAL A 459 -13.37 23.96 -2.39
N ALA A 460 -12.44 24.91 -2.21
CA ALA A 460 -11.55 24.92 -1.05
C ALA A 460 -12.32 25.00 0.28
N LEU A 461 -13.34 25.86 0.34
CA LEU A 461 -14.17 26.06 1.54
C LEU A 461 -15.10 24.87 1.81
N ALA A 462 -15.69 24.28 0.78
CA ALA A 462 -16.49 23.06 0.91
C ALA A 462 -15.64 21.89 1.44
N ARG A 463 -14.42 21.73 0.93
CA ARG A 463 -13.46 20.74 1.42
C ARG A 463 -13.13 20.96 2.90
N ALA A 464 -12.88 22.22 3.28
CA ALA A 464 -12.58 22.61 4.66
C ALA A 464 -13.74 22.29 5.61
N LEU A 465 -14.97 22.66 5.24
CA LEU A 465 -16.18 22.30 6.00
C LEU A 465 -16.33 20.78 6.12
N GLY A 466 -16.06 20.03 5.04
CA GLY A 466 -16.01 18.57 5.07
C GLY A 466 -14.94 18.00 6.02
N SER A 467 -13.76 18.61 6.12
CA SER A 467 -12.69 18.17 7.04
C SER A 467 -12.99 18.46 8.52
N VAL A 468 -13.84 19.46 8.82
CA VAL A 468 -14.36 19.66 10.18
C VAL A 468 -15.25 18.48 10.61
N GLY A 469 -15.83 17.76 9.66
CA GLY A 469 -16.65 16.57 9.91
C GLY A 469 -18.03 16.91 10.47
N THR A 470 -18.59 16.03 11.30
CA THR A 470 -19.98 16.12 11.77
C THR A 470 -20.30 17.40 12.57
N SER A 471 -19.29 18.05 13.14
CA SER A 471 -19.43 19.36 13.79
C SER A 471 -19.89 20.46 12.82
N ALA A 472 -19.71 20.28 11.51
CA ALA A 472 -20.16 21.20 10.47
C ALA A 472 -21.54 20.84 9.88
N ALA A 473 -22.36 20.01 10.56
CA ALA A 473 -23.67 19.59 10.07
C ALA A 473 -24.63 20.76 9.75
N SER A 474 -24.47 21.91 10.41
CA SER A 474 -25.24 23.12 10.10
C SER A 474 -25.03 23.65 8.68
N ALA A 475 -23.89 23.32 8.05
CA ALA A 475 -23.61 23.68 6.65
C ALA A 475 -24.37 22.82 5.63
N ALA A 476 -25.03 21.73 6.04
CA ALA A 476 -25.63 20.77 5.11
C ALA A 476 -26.68 21.37 4.17
N VAL A 477 -27.50 22.30 4.66
CA VAL A 477 -28.51 22.99 3.82
C VAL A 477 -27.81 23.85 2.77
N LEU A 478 -26.88 24.69 3.22
CA LEU A 478 -26.12 25.61 2.37
C LEU A 478 -25.37 24.87 1.25
N LEU A 479 -24.66 23.78 1.59
CA LEU A 479 -23.88 23.02 0.62
C LEU A 479 -24.78 22.27 -0.39
N ALA A 480 -25.95 21.81 0.03
CA ALA A 480 -26.90 21.16 -0.87
C ALA A 480 -27.52 22.15 -1.87
N GLU A 481 -27.97 23.33 -1.40
CA GLU A 481 -28.50 24.39 -2.27
C GLU A 481 -27.45 24.91 -3.25
N ALA A 482 -26.20 25.00 -2.80
CA ALA A 482 -25.08 25.37 -3.67
C ALA A 482 -24.82 24.33 -4.78
N ALA A 483 -25.04 23.04 -4.50
CA ALA A 483 -24.90 21.99 -5.49
C ALA A 483 -26.02 22.04 -6.55
N GLU A 484 -27.25 22.36 -6.14
CA GLU A 484 -28.40 22.49 -7.04
C GLU A 484 -28.30 23.68 -8.01
N THR A 485 -27.68 24.78 -7.54
CA THR A 485 -27.55 26.02 -8.33
C THR A 485 -26.26 26.10 -9.14
N SER A 486 -25.26 25.27 -8.83
CA SER A 486 -23.98 25.24 -9.54
C SER A 486 -24.08 24.48 -10.87
N ARG A 487 -23.26 24.91 -11.84
CA ARG A 487 -22.97 24.15 -13.08
C ARG A 487 -21.53 23.61 -13.10
N ASP A 488 -20.73 23.98 -12.11
CA ASP A 488 -19.34 23.57 -12.00
C ASP A 488 -19.26 22.16 -11.42
N GLY A 489 -18.75 21.23 -12.23
CA GLY A 489 -18.67 19.81 -11.87
C GLY A 489 -17.73 19.55 -10.70
N ASP A 490 -16.56 20.20 -10.66
CA ASP A 490 -15.58 20.02 -9.59
C ASP A 490 -16.17 20.46 -8.24
N LEU A 491 -16.91 21.58 -8.24
CA LEU A 491 -17.63 22.04 -7.05
C LEU A 491 -18.71 21.04 -6.62
N ILE A 492 -19.54 20.54 -7.53
CA ILE A 492 -20.60 19.58 -7.17
C ILE A 492 -20.01 18.29 -6.60
N VAL A 493 -18.91 17.78 -7.16
CA VAL A 493 -18.20 16.60 -6.63
C VAL A 493 -17.69 16.87 -5.21
N GLU A 494 -17.06 18.01 -4.96
CA GLU A 494 -16.54 18.34 -3.64
C GLU A 494 -17.67 18.58 -2.62
N LEU A 495 -18.80 19.18 -3.03
CA LEU A 495 -19.98 19.35 -2.19
C LEU A 495 -20.60 18.00 -1.79
N ALA A 496 -20.67 17.04 -2.72
CA ALA A 496 -21.11 15.67 -2.42
C ALA A 496 -20.22 15.01 -1.36
N ASP A 497 -18.90 15.14 -1.50
CA ASP A 497 -17.91 14.60 -0.56
C ASP A 497 -17.97 15.30 0.81
N ALA A 498 -18.18 16.62 0.83
CA ALA A 498 -18.34 17.39 2.05
C ALA A 498 -19.62 17.00 2.80
N LEU A 499 -20.76 16.91 2.12
CA LEU A 499 -22.05 16.50 2.69
C LEU A 499 -21.96 15.13 3.37
N LEU A 500 -21.25 14.18 2.76
CA LEU A 500 -21.01 12.87 3.34
C LEU A 500 -20.21 12.96 4.65
N LYS A 501 -19.11 13.74 4.67
CA LYS A 501 -18.24 13.87 5.84
C LYS A 501 -18.89 14.62 7.01
N ILE A 502 -19.73 15.60 6.72
CA ILE A 502 -20.45 16.34 7.77
C ILE A 502 -21.68 15.60 8.32
N GLY A 503 -21.98 14.41 7.81
CA GLY A 503 -23.13 13.63 8.24
C GLY A 503 -24.47 14.25 7.85
N ALA A 504 -24.54 14.89 6.68
CA ALA A 504 -25.79 15.42 6.16
C ALA A 504 -26.83 14.30 5.96
N PRO A 505 -28.14 14.60 5.99
CA PRO A 505 -29.20 13.61 5.79
C PRO A 505 -28.95 12.79 4.52
N ALA A 506 -28.97 11.46 4.64
CA ALA A 506 -28.57 10.55 3.57
C ALA A 506 -29.31 10.80 2.25
N SER A 507 -30.60 11.15 2.30
CA SER A 507 -31.40 11.48 1.11
C SER A 507 -30.89 12.72 0.37
N ARG A 508 -30.48 13.77 1.09
CA ARG A 508 -29.89 14.98 0.51
C ARG A 508 -28.51 14.70 -0.08
N THR A 509 -27.68 13.98 0.66
CA THR A 509 -26.35 13.57 0.19
C THR A 509 -26.48 12.74 -1.08
N ALA A 510 -27.41 11.78 -1.12
CA ALA A 510 -27.68 10.99 -2.32
C ALA A 510 -28.11 11.87 -3.51
N THR A 511 -29.01 12.84 -3.32
CA THR A 511 -29.40 13.78 -4.39
C THR A 511 -28.20 14.51 -4.99
N VAL A 512 -27.30 15.03 -4.14
CA VAL A 512 -26.10 15.75 -4.61
C VAL A 512 -25.09 14.80 -5.25
N GLN A 513 -24.95 13.57 -4.75
CA GLN A 513 -24.12 12.54 -5.39
C GLN A 513 -24.63 12.19 -6.79
N VAL A 514 -25.95 12.15 -7.02
CA VAL A 514 -26.50 11.98 -8.37
C VAL A 514 -26.15 13.17 -9.27
N ALA A 515 -26.30 14.41 -8.77
CA ALA A 515 -25.91 15.59 -9.53
C ALA A 515 -24.41 15.55 -9.91
N ALA A 516 -23.55 15.10 -9.00
CA ALA A 516 -22.12 14.91 -9.25
C ALA A 516 -21.83 13.86 -10.33
N LEU A 517 -22.56 12.74 -10.34
CA LEU A 517 -22.40 11.70 -11.36
C LEU A 517 -22.63 12.23 -12.78
N ARG A 518 -23.57 13.18 -12.95
CA ARG A 518 -23.86 13.78 -14.26
C ARG A 518 -22.71 14.63 -14.81
N THR A 519 -21.84 15.15 -13.96
CA THR A 519 -20.73 16.01 -14.37
C THR A 519 -19.43 15.24 -14.59
N MET A 520 -19.33 14.02 -14.05
CA MET A 520 -18.13 13.19 -14.13
C MET A 520 -17.92 12.61 -15.53
N ARG A 521 -16.65 12.58 -15.97
CA ARG A 521 -16.25 11.94 -17.24
C ARG A 521 -15.36 10.72 -17.01
N ASP A 522 -14.57 10.72 -15.94
CA ASP A 522 -13.63 9.65 -15.62
C ASP A 522 -14.35 8.45 -15.01
N ALA A 523 -14.03 7.26 -15.52
CA ALA A 523 -14.50 5.98 -15.02
C ALA A 523 -14.15 5.77 -13.53
N TYR A 524 -12.95 6.16 -13.11
CA TYR A 524 -12.47 6.01 -11.74
C TYR A 524 -13.30 6.85 -10.75
N ASP A 525 -13.60 8.09 -11.09
CA ASP A 525 -14.39 8.97 -10.22
C ASP A 525 -15.85 8.53 -10.13
N VAL A 526 -16.43 8.07 -11.25
CA VAL A 526 -17.78 7.48 -11.25
C VAL A 526 -17.83 6.26 -10.34
N GLU A 527 -16.85 5.36 -10.45
CA GLU A 527 -16.79 4.17 -9.60
C GLU A 527 -16.59 4.51 -8.12
N ARG A 528 -15.71 5.47 -7.83
CA ARG A 528 -15.49 5.99 -6.46
C ARG A 528 -16.78 6.59 -5.89
N MET A 529 -17.54 7.34 -6.68
CA MET A 529 -18.79 7.98 -6.24
C MET A 529 -19.91 6.97 -6.03
N LEU A 530 -20.15 6.06 -6.99
CA LEU A 530 -21.08 4.93 -6.82
C LEU A 530 -20.65 4.02 -5.66
N GLY A 531 -19.35 3.97 -5.40
CA GLY A 531 -18.69 3.43 -4.22
C GLY A 531 -19.32 3.84 -2.90
N ARG A 532 -19.64 5.13 -2.80
CA ARG A 532 -20.02 5.84 -1.57
C ARG A 532 -21.53 6.01 -1.41
N MET A 533 -22.32 5.74 -2.45
CA MET A 533 -23.77 5.79 -2.37
C MET A 533 -24.29 4.59 -1.57
N VAL A 534 -25.18 4.85 -0.62
CA VAL A 534 -25.75 3.83 0.27
C VAL A 534 -27.00 3.21 -0.36
N PRO A 535 -27.05 1.88 -0.60
CA PRO A 535 -28.25 1.22 -1.13
C PRO A 535 -29.47 1.41 -0.22
N GLY A 536 -30.64 1.66 -0.82
CA GLY A 536 -31.90 1.86 -0.09
C GLY A 536 -32.17 3.30 0.34
N VAL A 537 -31.19 4.19 0.22
CA VAL A 537 -31.41 5.62 0.42
C VAL A 537 -32.10 6.21 -0.80
N VAL A 538 -33.25 6.84 -0.57
CA VAL A 538 -34.08 7.45 -1.61
C VAL A 538 -33.67 8.93 -1.78
N PRO A 539 -33.11 9.33 -2.95
CA PRO A 539 -32.83 10.73 -3.25
C PRO A 539 -34.10 11.48 -3.69
N SER A 540 -33.98 12.73 -4.14
CA SER A 540 -35.10 13.47 -4.72
C SER A 540 -35.67 12.76 -5.95
N ALA A 541 -36.96 12.97 -6.25
CA ALA A 541 -37.61 12.37 -7.41
C ALA A 541 -36.89 12.71 -8.74
N SER A 542 -36.37 13.95 -8.87
CA SER A 542 -35.56 14.35 -10.03
C SER A 542 -34.26 13.55 -10.13
N ALA A 543 -33.59 13.30 -9.00
CA ALA A 543 -32.36 12.51 -8.96
C ALA A 543 -32.61 11.03 -9.30
N ILE A 544 -33.76 10.46 -8.94
CA ILE A 544 -34.13 9.10 -9.38
C ILE A 544 -34.31 9.06 -10.90
N GLY A 545 -34.95 10.09 -11.46
CA GLY A 545 -35.06 10.29 -12.91
C GLY A 545 -33.68 10.36 -13.58
N ASP A 546 -32.79 11.20 -13.06
CA ASP A 546 -31.42 11.35 -13.54
C ASP A 546 -30.63 10.03 -13.49
N LEU A 547 -30.71 9.27 -12.40
CA LEU A 547 -30.07 7.95 -12.30
C LEU A 547 -30.59 6.98 -13.35
N THR A 548 -31.88 7.04 -13.65
CA THR A 548 -32.51 6.20 -14.67
C THR A 548 -32.03 6.59 -16.08
N THR A 549 -31.88 7.89 -16.34
CA THR A 549 -31.28 8.40 -17.58
C THR A 549 -29.81 7.97 -17.70
N LEU A 550 -29.02 8.11 -16.63
CA LEU A 550 -27.62 7.66 -16.60
C LEU A 550 -27.50 6.14 -16.80
N LEU A 551 -28.43 5.35 -16.25
CA LEU A 551 -28.46 3.90 -16.48
C LEU A 551 -28.62 3.57 -17.97
N HIS A 552 -29.46 4.33 -18.68
CA HIS A 552 -29.65 4.18 -20.12
C HIS A 552 -28.37 4.55 -20.88
N GLU A 553 -27.81 5.75 -20.62
CA GLU A 553 -26.62 6.27 -21.29
C GLU A 553 -25.39 5.39 -21.05
N TRP A 554 -25.21 4.88 -19.84
CA TRP A 554 -24.04 4.10 -19.41
C TRP A 554 -24.27 2.59 -19.45
N SER A 555 -25.33 2.14 -20.11
CA SER A 555 -25.69 0.72 -20.19
C SER A 555 -24.60 -0.18 -20.80
N HIS A 556 -23.71 0.39 -21.63
CA HIS A 556 -22.55 -0.29 -22.21
C HIS A 556 -21.29 -0.26 -21.31
N ARG A 557 -21.33 0.50 -20.20
CA ARG A 557 -20.20 0.67 -19.27
C ARG A 557 -20.27 -0.35 -18.14
N PRO A 558 -19.14 -0.67 -17.46
CA PRO A 558 -19.13 -1.66 -16.37
C PRO A 558 -19.98 -1.26 -15.15
N PHE A 559 -20.39 0.01 -15.04
CA PHE A 559 -21.12 0.54 -13.89
C PHE A 559 -22.63 0.25 -13.90
N GLY A 560 -23.18 -0.15 -15.06
CA GLY A 560 -24.63 -0.27 -15.24
C GLY A 560 -25.30 -1.21 -14.24
N ARG A 561 -24.64 -2.32 -13.88
CA ARG A 561 -25.16 -3.27 -12.90
C ARG A 561 -25.27 -2.67 -11.50
N ARG A 562 -24.23 -1.97 -11.04
CA ARG A 562 -24.22 -1.31 -9.74
C ARG A 562 -25.29 -0.21 -9.65
N MET A 563 -25.49 0.50 -10.75
CA MET A 563 -26.55 1.50 -10.85
C MET A 563 -27.95 0.87 -10.76
N ALA A 564 -28.18 -0.24 -11.47
CA ALA A 564 -29.41 -1.01 -11.38
C ALA A 564 -29.65 -1.55 -9.96
N ASP A 565 -28.61 -2.01 -9.27
CA ASP A 565 -28.68 -2.47 -7.88
C ASP A 565 -29.06 -1.33 -6.92
N LEU A 566 -28.52 -0.13 -7.12
CA LEU A 566 -28.88 1.07 -6.35
C LEU A 566 -30.35 1.44 -6.56
N LEU A 567 -30.80 1.56 -7.81
CA LEU A 567 -32.19 1.86 -8.16
C LEU A 567 -33.14 0.79 -7.61
N GLY A 568 -32.80 -0.49 -7.74
CA GLY A 568 -33.59 -1.59 -7.22
C GLY A 568 -33.74 -1.55 -5.70
N ALA A 569 -32.68 -1.16 -4.98
CA ALA A 569 -32.71 -1.01 -3.52
C ALA A 569 -33.61 0.15 -3.05
N MET A 570 -33.85 1.17 -3.89
CA MET A 570 -34.75 2.29 -3.56
C MET A 570 -36.24 1.88 -3.53
N GLY A 571 -36.58 0.68 -4.03
CA GLY A 571 -37.93 0.13 -3.98
C GLY A 571 -38.92 0.94 -4.82
N ASN A 572 -40.13 1.15 -4.27
CA ASN A 572 -41.25 1.79 -4.99
C ASN A 572 -40.94 3.20 -5.50
N ALA A 573 -39.97 3.91 -4.90
CA ALA A 573 -39.60 5.25 -5.37
C ALA A 573 -38.97 5.24 -6.78
N ALA A 574 -38.29 4.15 -7.15
CA ALA A 574 -37.69 3.99 -8.48
C ALA A 574 -38.62 3.30 -9.49
N TYR A 575 -39.79 2.81 -9.05
CA TYR A 575 -40.67 1.99 -9.88
C TYR A 575 -41.21 2.73 -11.11
N GLU A 576 -41.88 3.87 -10.91
CA GLU A 576 -42.46 4.66 -12.02
C GLU A 576 -41.38 5.16 -13.02
N PRO A 577 -40.23 5.73 -12.56
CA PRO A 577 -39.13 6.09 -13.47
C PRO A 577 -38.60 4.91 -14.28
N LEU A 578 -38.42 3.73 -13.67
CA LEU A 578 -37.94 2.54 -14.36
C LEU A 578 -38.94 2.01 -15.39
N LEU A 579 -40.24 2.01 -15.07
CA LEU A 579 -41.29 1.64 -16.01
C LEU A 579 -41.35 2.60 -17.21
N SER A 580 -41.29 3.91 -16.94
CA SER A 580 -41.26 4.91 -18.01
C SER A 580 -40.05 4.75 -18.92
N ALA A 581 -38.88 4.46 -18.35
CA ALA A 581 -37.66 4.19 -19.11
C ALA A 581 -37.73 2.89 -19.92
N LEU A 582 -38.46 1.87 -19.44
CA LEU A 582 -38.70 0.63 -20.16
C LEU A 582 -39.65 0.84 -21.34
N ALA A 583 -40.72 1.61 -21.13
CA ALA A 583 -41.70 1.99 -22.16
C ALA A 583 -41.08 2.83 -23.30
N ALA A 584 -40.00 3.55 -23.03
CA ALA A 584 -39.22 4.29 -24.04
C ALA A 584 -38.41 3.40 -25.00
N ALA A 585 -38.60 2.07 -24.96
CA ALA A 585 -37.96 1.07 -25.83
C ALA A 585 -36.41 1.18 -25.86
N PRO A 586 -35.74 1.03 -24.70
CA PRO A 586 -34.30 1.22 -24.60
C PRO A 586 -33.50 0.12 -25.35
N PRO A 587 -32.20 0.36 -25.63
CA PRO A 587 -31.28 -0.65 -26.17
C PRO A 587 -31.28 -1.92 -25.31
N GLU A 588 -30.92 -3.05 -25.91
CA GLU A 588 -30.98 -4.36 -25.24
C GLU A 588 -30.26 -4.37 -23.88
N GLN A 589 -29.02 -3.86 -23.81
CA GLN A 589 -28.26 -3.82 -22.55
C GLN A 589 -28.94 -2.97 -21.47
N ALA A 590 -29.45 -1.79 -21.83
CA ALA A 590 -30.18 -0.93 -20.90
C ALA A 590 -31.48 -1.59 -20.43
N ARG A 591 -32.20 -2.26 -21.35
CA ARG A 591 -33.42 -3.02 -21.03
C ARG A 591 -33.14 -4.10 -19.98
N VAL A 592 -32.07 -4.87 -20.15
CA VAL A 592 -31.66 -5.91 -19.20
C VAL A 592 -31.37 -5.33 -17.83
N LEU A 593 -30.68 -4.19 -17.76
CA LEU A 593 -30.38 -3.53 -16.49
C LEU A 593 -31.61 -2.94 -15.81
N ILE A 594 -32.53 -2.35 -16.57
CA ILE A 594 -33.81 -1.84 -16.04
C ILE A 594 -34.66 -2.99 -15.50
N VAL A 595 -34.77 -4.09 -16.25
CA VAL A 595 -35.45 -5.32 -15.79
C VAL A 595 -34.79 -5.87 -14.53
N HIS A 596 -33.46 -5.83 -14.45
CA HIS A 596 -32.74 -6.24 -13.25
C HIS A 596 -33.08 -5.37 -12.04
N ALA A 597 -33.11 -4.04 -12.20
CA ALA A 597 -33.52 -3.12 -11.14
C ALA A 597 -34.96 -3.38 -10.68
N LEU A 598 -35.90 -3.58 -11.61
CA LEU A 598 -37.29 -3.95 -11.29
C LEU A 598 -37.38 -5.30 -10.57
N GLY A 599 -36.61 -6.30 -10.99
CA GLY A 599 -36.52 -7.60 -10.32
C GLY A 599 -35.97 -7.51 -8.89
N ARG A 600 -35.10 -6.54 -8.62
CA ARG A 600 -34.59 -6.24 -7.27
C ARG A 600 -35.64 -5.57 -6.38
N ILE A 601 -36.55 -4.77 -6.96
CA ILE A 601 -37.73 -4.23 -6.26
C ILE A 601 -38.68 -5.37 -5.85
N GLY A 602 -38.86 -6.35 -6.74
CA GLY A 602 -39.61 -7.59 -6.45
C GLY A 602 -41.11 -7.47 -6.72
N ALA A 603 -41.93 -8.11 -5.89
CA ALA A 603 -43.35 -8.35 -6.18
C ALA A 603 -44.21 -7.09 -6.39
N THR A 604 -43.80 -5.93 -5.87
CA THR A 604 -44.50 -4.66 -6.10
C THR A 604 -44.39 -4.19 -7.55
N ALA A 605 -43.41 -4.71 -8.32
CA ALA A 605 -43.20 -4.39 -9.72
C ALA A 605 -43.80 -5.42 -10.69
N ALA A 606 -44.81 -6.20 -10.25
CA ALA A 606 -45.44 -7.25 -11.07
C ALA A 606 -46.07 -6.74 -12.39
N ALA A 607 -46.41 -5.44 -12.50
CA ALA A 607 -46.91 -4.90 -13.77
C ALA A 607 -45.86 -4.90 -14.89
N ALA A 608 -44.56 -5.00 -14.55
CA ALA A 608 -43.47 -5.10 -15.52
C ALA A 608 -43.31 -6.50 -16.13
N ILE A 609 -44.11 -7.50 -15.70
CA ILE A 609 -43.95 -8.89 -16.17
C ILE A 609 -44.09 -8.96 -17.70
N ASP A 610 -45.00 -8.22 -18.30
CA ASP A 610 -45.22 -8.24 -19.76
C ASP A 610 -43.96 -7.76 -20.52
N ASP A 611 -43.32 -6.69 -20.04
CA ASP A 611 -42.07 -6.16 -20.60
C ASP A 611 -40.89 -7.10 -20.36
N VAL A 612 -40.82 -7.75 -19.19
CA VAL A 612 -39.82 -8.77 -18.86
C VAL A 612 -39.95 -9.95 -19.83
N MET A 613 -41.18 -10.33 -20.17
CA MET A 613 -41.45 -11.40 -21.13
C MET A 613 -41.05 -11.01 -22.55
N ASP A 614 -41.28 -9.76 -22.97
CA ASP A 614 -40.77 -9.24 -24.24
C ASP A 614 -39.23 -9.28 -24.28
N ALA A 615 -38.57 -8.77 -23.23
CA ALA A 615 -37.12 -8.76 -23.10
C ALA A 615 -36.53 -10.19 -23.14
N LEU A 616 -37.17 -11.13 -22.44
CA LEU A 616 -36.74 -12.54 -22.40
C LEU A 616 -36.78 -13.19 -23.79
N SER A 617 -37.84 -12.91 -24.56
CA SER A 617 -37.99 -13.47 -25.92
C SER A 617 -36.98 -12.91 -26.92
N LYS A 618 -36.50 -11.68 -26.70
CA LYS A 618 -35.58 -10.94 -27.58
C LYS A 618 -34.11 -11.04 -27.17
N ALA A 619 -33.81 -11.52 -25.96
CA ALA A 619 -32.45 -11.63 -25.44
C ALA A 619 -31.50 -12.38 -26.39
N ALA A 620 -30.34 -11.79 -26.67
CA ALA A 620 -29.35 -12.30 -27.62
C ALA A 620 -28.50 -13.46 -27.06
N SER A 621 -28.28 -13.51 -25.74
CA SER A 621 -27.42 -14.51 -25.10
C SER A 621 -28.12 -15.29 -23.99
N ASP A 622 -27.65 -16.51 -23.75
CA ASP A 622 -28.14 -17.36 -22.66
C ASP A 622 -27.82 -16.79 -21.27
N GLN A 623 -26.72 -16.03 -21.14
CA GLN A 623 -26.39 -15.34 -19.89
C GLN A 623 -27.43 -14.26 -19.56
N VAL A 624 -27.86 -13.49 -20.56
CA VAL A 624 -28.92 -12.48 -20.40
C VAL A 624 -30.25 -13.15 -20.10
N ARG A 625 -30.62 -14.21 -20.83
CA ARG A 625 -31.84 -14.99 -20.55
C ARG A 625 -31.86 -15.49 -19.11
N LEU A 626 -30.75 -16.05 -18.63
CA LEU A 626 -30.63 -16.58 -17.27
C LEU A 626 -30.89 -15.52 -16.21
N GLN A 627 -30.35 -14.32 -16.40
CA GLN A 627 -30.56 -13.17 -15.50
C GLN A 627 -32.02 -12.72 -15.51
N ILE A 628 -32.62 -12.54 -16.69
CA ILE A 628 -34.02 -12.13 -16.83
C ILE A 628 -34.96 -13.14 -16.16
N ILE A 629 -34.69 -14.44 -16.27
CA ILE A 629 -35.50 -15.48 -15.62
C ILE A 629 -35.41 -15.39 -14.08
N ASP A 630 -34.23 -15.11 -13.54
CA ASP A 630 -34.07 -14.91 -12.09
C ASP A 630 -34.83 -13.68 -11.60
N ASP A 631 -34.79 -12.60 -12.38
CA ASP A 631 -35.50 -11.36 -12.06
C ASP A 631 -37.03 -11.55 -12.18
N LEU A 632 -37.50 -12.26 -13.21
CA LEU A 632 -38.92 -12.65 -13.36
C LEU A 632 -39.44 -13.38 -12.10
N ARG A 633 -38.67 -14.34 -11.57
CA ARG A 633 -39.07 -15.09 -10.37
C ARG A 633 -39.20 -14.23 -9.13
N ARG A 634 -38.48 -13.09 -9.06
CA ARG A 634 -38.60 -12.12 -7.96
C ARG A 634 -39.82 -11.20 -8.16
N LEU A 635 -40.15 -10.87 -9.41
CA LEU A 635 -41.31 -10.03 -9.76
C LEU A 635 -42.64 -10.73 -9.54
N GLY A 636 -42.72 -12.01 -9.87
CA GLY A 636 -43.96 -12.77 -9.71
C GLY A 636 -44.13 -13.89 -10.73
N LYS A 637 -45.36 -14.40 -10.83
CA LYS A 637 -45.68 -15.54 -11.67
C LYS A 637 -46.25 -15.07 -13.02
N PRO A 638 -45.67 -15.51 -14.16
CA PRO A 638 -46.29 -15.26 -15.45
C PRO A 638 -47.62 -16.02 -15.58
N ASN A 639 -48.53 -15.48 -16.38
CA ASN A 639 -49.82 -16.10 -16.69
C ASN A 639 -49.77 -16.87 -18.03
N SER A 640 -50.87 -17.51 -18.41
CA SER A 640 -50.97 -18.28 -19.66
C SER A 640 -50.77 -17.45 -20.94
N GLY A 641 -50.99 -16.13 -20.90
CA GLY A 641 -50.71 -15.22 -22.01
C GLY A 641 -49.23 -15.11 -22.34
N HIS A 642 -48.33 -15.43 -21.40
CA HIS A 642 -46.88 -15.37 -21.58
C HIS A 642 -46.27 -16.64 -22.15
N LEU A 643 -47.10 -17.67 -22.38
CA LEU A 643 -46.65 -18.99 -22.82
C LEU A 643 -45.85 -18.91 -24.12
N TYR A 644 -46.29 -18.10 -25.08
CA TYR A 644 -45.58 -17.91 -26.34
C TYR A 644 -44.16 -17.41 -26.14
N SER A 645 -43.97 -16.33 -25.37
CA SER A 645 -42.66 -15.73 -25.13
C SER A 645 -41.72 -16.66 -24.35
N LEU A 646 -42.23 -17.40 -23.36
CA LEU A 646 -41.44 -18.40 -22.61
C LEU A 646 -40.96 -19.52 -23.53
N ILE A 647 -41.84 -19.99 -24.42
CA ILE A 647 -41.53 -21.05 -25.37
C ILE A 647 -40.51 -20.59 -26.41
N VAL A 648 -40.66 -19.37 -26.94
CA VAL A 648 -39.66 -18.77 -27.86
C VAL A 648 -38.29 -18.67 -27.18
N ALA A 649 -38.24 -18.23 -25.92
CA ALA A 649 -37.00 -18.16 -25.16
C ALA A 649 -36.39 -19.55 -24.88
N PHE A 650 -37.24 -20.54 -24.61
CA PHE A 650 -36.84 -21.94 -24.43
C PHE A 650 -36.21 -22.50 -25.71
N ASP A 651 -36.84 -22.23 -26.86
CA ASP A 651 -36.37 -22.75 -28.14
C ASP A 651 -35.04 -22.14 -28.58
N LYS A 652 -34.81 -20.87 -28.27
CA LYS A 652 -33.56 -20.16 -28.59
C LYS A 652 -32.36 -20.56 -27.72
N SER A 653 -32.56 -21.35 -26.65
CA SER A 653 -31.50 -21.70 -25.71
C SER A 653 -30.99 -23.12 -25.89
N SER A 654 -29.68 -23.30 -25.74
CA SER A 654 -29.04 -24.62 -25.59
C SER A 654 -28.37 -24.77 -24.22
N PHE A 655 -28.33 -23.71 -23.40
CA PHE A 655 -27.69 -23.75 -22.10
C PHE A 655 -28.61 -24.35 -21.02
N LEU A 656 -28.18 -25.49 -20.47
CA LEU A 656 -28.98 -26.25 -19.50
C LEU A 656 -29.55 -25.43 -18.32
N PRO A 657 -28.81 -24.52 -17.66
CA PRO A 657 -29.38 -23.69 -16.58
C PRO A 657 -30.56 -22.81 -17.01
N VAL A 658 -30.55 -22.29 -18.24
CA VAL A 658 -31.67 -21.51 -18.80
C VAL A 658 -32.85 -22.43 -19.07
N LEU A 659 -32.63 -23.54 -19.77
CA LEU A 659 -33.66 -24.53 -20.09
C LEU A 659 -34.31 -25.07 -18.81
N TRP A 660 -33.52 -25.37 -17.79
CA TRP A 660 -34.00 -25.85 -16.51
C TRP A 660 -34.92 -24.83 -15.84
N ARG A 661 -34.46 -23.58 -15.68
CA ARG A 661 -35.26 -22.54 -15.01
C ARG A 661 -36.51 -22.18 -15.80
N LEU A 662 -36.45 -22.09 -17.13
CA LEU A 662 -37.63 -21.91 -17.97
C LEU A 662 -38.61 -23.06 -17.83
N GLY A 663 -38.11 -24.30 -17.77
CA GLY A 663 -38.93 -25.48 -17.50
C GLY A 663 -39.69 -25.38 -16.17
N LEU A 664 -39.04 -24.84 -15.12
CA LEU A 664 -39.71 -24.55 -13.85
C LEU A 664 -40.83 -23.51 -14.00
N VAL A 665 -40.56 -22.41 -14.70
CA VAL A 665 -41.54 -21.34 -14.94
C VAL A 665 -42.73 -21.86 -15.78
N LEU A 666 -42.46 -22.66 -16.81
CA LEU A 666 -43.49 -23.31 -17.63
C LEU A 666 -44.34 -24.29 -16.82
N ALA A 667 -43.73 -25.06 -15.92
CA ALA A 667 -44.47 -25.93 -15.01
C ALA A 667 -45.40 -25.15 -14.06
N GLU A 668 -44.99 -23.95 -13.63
CA GLU A 668 -45.83 -23.07 -12.81
C GLU A 668 -47.06 -22.51 -13.56
N ILE A 669 -46.99 -22.35 -14.89
CA ILE A 669 -48.17 -22.00 -15.73
C ILE A 669 -49.22 -23.12 -15.70
N GLY A 670 -48.80 -24.39 -15.54
CA GLY A 670 -49.71 -25.52 -15.43
C GLY A 670 -50.09 -26.14 -16.77
N SER A 671 -51.33 -26.64 -16.87
CA SER A 671 -51.84 -27.40 -18.03
C SER A 671 -51.63 -26.74 -19.40
N PRO A 672 -51.70 -25.40 -19.57
CA PRO A 672 -51.42 -24.77 -20.86
C PRO A 672 -50.01 -25.06 -21.42
N ALA A 673 -49.03 -25.31 -20.56
CA ALA A 673 -47.66 -25.63 -20.97
C ALA A 673 -47.45 -27.09 -21.40
N LEU A 674 -48.42 -27.98 -21.15
CA LEU A 674 -48.27 -29.42 -21.38
C LEU A 674 -48.04 -29.77 -22.86
N ALA A 675 -48.94 -29.33 -23.75
CA ALA A 675 -48.85 -29.64 -25.17
C ALA A 675 -47.56 -29.08 -25.82
N PRO A 676 -47.17 -27.81 -25.59
CA PRO A 676 -45.90 -27.27 -26.11
C PRO A 676 -44.66 -28.02 -25.63
N LEU A 677 -44.64 -28.50 -24.37
CA LEU A 677 -43.54 -29.27 -23.82
C LEU A 677 -43.46 -30.67 -24.42
N ILE A 678 -44.60 -31.36 -24.57
CA ILE A 678 -44.68 -32.68 -25.21
C ILE A 678 -44.19 -32.62 -26.66
N GLU A 679 -44.63 -31.61 -27.42
CA GLU A 679 -44.21 -31.43 -28.82
C GLU A 679 -42.69 -31.29 -28.94
N ARG A 680 -42.07 -30.47 -28.08
CA ARG A 680 -40.62 -30.26 -28.05
C ARG A 680 -39.85 -31.48 -27.58
N LEU A 681 -40.40 -32.26 -26.64
CA LEU A 681 -39.79 -33.52 -26.20
C LEU A 681 -39.74 -34.55 -27.33
N LYS A 682 -40.78 -34.61 -28.18
CA LYS A 682 -40.81 -35.48 -29.37
C LYS A 682 -39.78 -35.04 -30.41
N ALA A 683 -39.62 -33.73 -30.59
CA ALA A 683 -38.83 -33.16 -31.67
C ALA A 683 -37.32 -33.11 -31.38
N THR A 684 -36.90 -33.22 -30.11
CA THR A 684 -35.50 -32.97 -29.72
C THR A 684 -34.73 -34.25 -29.40
N HIS A 685 -33.47 -34.29 -29.85
CA HIS A 685 -32.47 -35.30 -29.49
C HIS A 685 -31.38 -34.77 -28.54
N ASP A 686 -31.50 -33.52 -28.11
CA ASP A 686 -30.54 -32.88 -27.20
C ASP A 686 -30.78 -33.34 -25.76
N ALA A 687 -29.76 -33.93 -25.13
CA ALA A 687 -29.88 -34.53 -23.80
C ALA A 687 -30.23 -33.49 -22.72
N ASP A 688 -29.68 -32.28 -22.81
CA ASP A 688 -29.93 -31.21 -21.84
C ASP A 688 -31.38 -30.72 -21.91
N ARG A 689 -31.88 -30.52 -23.12
CA ARG A 689 -33.27 -30.16 -23.38
C ARG A 689 -34.24 -31.28 -22.98
N GLN A 690 -33.94 -32.54 -23.30
CA GLN A 690 -34.75 -33.68 -22.86
C GLN A 690 -34.85 -33.74 -21.33
N ARG A 691 -33.74 -33.53 -20.61
CA ARG A 691 -33.72 -33.47 -19.15
C ARG A 691 -34.54 -32.31 -18.60
N ALA A 692 -34.38 -31.11 -19.16
CA ALA A 692 -35.13 -29.93 -18.73
C ALA A 692 -36.64 -30.09 -18.93
N ILE A 693 -37.07 -30.57 -20.11
CA ILE A 693 -38.49 -30.84 -20.39
C ILE A 693 -39.03 -31.95 -19.49
N GLY A 694 -38.26 -33.03 -19.30
CA GLY A 694 -38.62 -34.12 -18.40
C GLY A 694 -38.91 -33.62 -16.98
N ASN A 695 -38.04 -32.79 -16.41
CA ASN A 695 -38.26 -32.20 -15.09
C ASN A 695 -39.46 -31.25 -15.04
N ALA A 696 -39.68 -30.45 -16.09
CA ALA A 696 -40.84 -29.57 -16.18
C ALA A 696 -42.16 -30.37 -16.16
N LEU A 697 -42.23 -31.44 -16.96
CA LEU A 697 -43.38 -32.35 -17.01
C LEU A 697 -43.56 -33.11 -15.68
N GLY A 698 -42.48 -33.57 -15.06
CA GLY A 698 -42.52 -34.18 -13.72
C GLY A 698 -43.11 -33.24 -12.67
N ARG A 699 -42.74 -31.95 -12.70
CA ARG A 699 -43.28 -30.91 -11.80
C ARG A 699 -44.74 -30.56 -12.03
N LEU A 700 -45.25 -30.72 -13.25
CA LEU A 700 -46.70 -30.63 -13.50
C LEU A 700 -47.47 -31.77 -12.79
N GLY A 701 -46.78 -32.84 -12.40
CA GLY A 701 -47.34 -33.96 -11.66
C GLY A 701 -48.42 -34.68 -12.45
N THR A 702 -49.53 -35.03 -11.79
CA THR A 702 -50.65 -35.76 -12.40
C THR A 702 -51.27 -35.05 -13.60
N LYS A 703 -51.12 -33.73 -13.71
CA LYS A 703 -51.59 -32.96 -14.87
C LYS A 703 -50.86 -33.30 -16.17
N ALA A 704 -49.69 -33.95 -16.10
CA ALA A 704 -48.89 -34.35 -17.24
C ALA A 704 -49.05 -35.83 -17.63
N ALA A 705 -50.18 -36.48 -17.27
CA ALA A 705 -50.45 -37.88 -17.63
C ALA A 705 -50.33 -38.16 -19.14
N ASP A 706 -50.76 -37.22 -19.98
CA ASP A 706 -50.68 -37.33 -21.45
C ASP A 706 -49.25 -37.35 -21.98
N ALA A 707 -48.26 -36.95 -21.17
CA ALA A 707 -46.85 -37.01 -21.53
C ALA A 707 -46.21 -38.39 -21.33
N ILE A 708 -46.85 -39.31 -20.58
CA ILE A 708 -46.30 -40.63 -20.22
C ILE A 708 -45.82 -41.43 -21.45
N PRO A 709 -46.62 -41.60 -22.52
CA PRO A 709 -46.21 -42.41 -23.67
C PRO A 709 -44.98 -41.83 -24.37
N VAL A 710 -44.89 -40.50 -24.39
CA VAL A 710 -43.80 -39.76 -25.04
C VAL A 710 -42.51 -39.88 -24.22
N ILE A 711 -42.61 -39.72 -22.90
CA ILE A 711 -41.46 -39.89 -22.00
C ILE A 711 -40.90 -41.31 -22.10
N GLN A 712 -41.77 -42.33 -22.14
CA GLN A 712 -41.36 -43.73 -22.30
C GLN A 712 -40.65 -43.98 -23.64
N SER A 713 -41.17 -43.44 -24.74
CA SER A 713 -40.55 -43.54 -26.06
C SER A 713 -39.16 -42.88 -26.12
N VAL A 714 -39.01 -41.69 -25.54
CA VAL A 714 -37.71 -40.99 -25.48
C VAL A 714 -36.72 -41.75 -24.58
N MET A 715 -37.17 -42.34 -23.47
CA MET A 715 -36.32 -43.17 -22.60
C MET A 715 -35.77 -44.43 -23.27
N GLN A 716 -36.54 -45.04 -24.17
CA GLN A 716 -36.13 -46.22 -24.93
C GLN A 716 -35.14 -45.88 -26.05
N SER A 717 -35.23 -44.67 -26.62
CA SER A 717 -34.39 -44.23 -27.73
C SER A 717 -33.11 -43.50 -27.29
N THR A 718 -33.09 -42.87 -26.11
CA THR A 718 -31.91 -42.15 -25.62
C THR A 718 -30.83 -43.10 -25.08
N SER A 719 -29.58 -42.89 -25.49
CA SER A 719 -28.41 -43.60 -24.95
C SER A 719 -27.85 -42.95 -23.69
N ASP A 720 -28.22 -41.70 -23.40
CA ASP A 720 -27.72 -40.94 -22.25
C ASP A 720 -28.34 -41.42 -20.93
N THR A 721 -27.46 -41.81 -20.00
CA THR A 721 -27.87 -42.44 -18.74
C THR A 721 -28.52 -41.44 -17.79
N GLU A 722 -28.04 -40.19 -17.77
CA GLU A 722 -28.63 -39.14 -16.91
C GLU A 722 -29.99 -38.67 -17.41
N THR A 723 -30.17 -38.60 -18.74
CA THR A 723 -31.47 -38.33 -19.35
C THR A 723 -32.48 -39.42 -19.01
N ARG A 724 -32.09 -40.69 -19.13
CA ARG A 724 -32.96 -41.82 -18.77
C ARG A 724 -33.37 -41.79 -17.29
N LYS A 725 -32.43 -41.47 -16.38
CA LYS A 725 -32.72 -41.31 -14.94
C LYS A 725 -33.69 -40.15 -14.67
N THR A 726 -33.49 -39.01 -15.32
CA THR A 726 -34.32 -37.81 -15.16
C THR A 726 -35.76 -38.08 -15.63
N LEU A 727 -35.91 -38.68 -16.81
CA LEU A 727 -37.22 -39.05 -17.36
C LEU A 727 -37.93 -40.12 -16.53
N ALA A 728 -37.20 -41.10 -15.99
CA ALA A 728 -37.75 -42.06 -15.03
C ALA A 728 -38.24 -41.37 -13.74
N GLY A 729 -37.52 -40.36 -13.28
CA GLY A 729 -37.93 -39.50 -12.16
C GLY A 729 -39.23 -38.74 -12.45
N ALA A 730 -39.33 -38.16 -13.65
CA ALA A 730 -40.54 -37.48 -14.11
C ALA A 730 -41.75 -38.43 -14.15
N LEU A 731 -41.60 -39.64 -14.70
CA LEU A 731 -42.66 -40.65 -14.70
C LEU A 731 -43.14 -40.99 -13.29
N ARG A 732 -42.21 -41.14 -12.33
CA ARG A 732 -42.58 -41.36 -10.93
C ARG A 732 -43.41 -40.20 -10.38
N GLN A 733 -42.99 -38.95 -10.62
CA GLN A 733 -43.71 -37.76 -10.15
C GLN A 733 -45.11 -37.61 -10.78
N ILE A 734 -45.26 -38.02 -12.04
CA ILE A 734 -46.55 -38.01 -12.75
C ILE A 734 -47.47 -39.15 -12.24
N ALA A 735 -46.89 -40.29 -11.88
CA ALA A 735 -47.60 -41.51 -11.45
C ALA A 735 -47.95 -41.57 -9.96
N VAL A 736 -47.51 -40.61 -9.12
CA VAL A 736 -47.89 -40.60 -7.69
C VAL A 736 -49.39 -40.28 -7.55
N MET A 737 -50.18 -41.30 -7.21
CA MET A 737 -51.45 -41.16 -6.49
C MET A 737 -51.18 -40.77 -5.02
N PRO A 738 -52.05 -39.98 -4.36
CA PRO A 738 -52.12 -40.03 -2.92
C PRO A 738 -52.66 -41.40 -2.52
N ASN A 739 -51.87 -42.17 -1.77
CA ASN A 739 -52.42 -43.14 -0.84
C ASN A 739 -52.40 -42.53 0.55
#